data_AF-A0A6C0KPA4-F1
#
_entry.id   AF-A0A6C0KPA4-F1
#
_cell.length_a   1.000
_cell.length_b   1.000
_cell.length_c   1.000
_cell.angle_alpha   90.00
_cell.angle_beta   90.00
_cell.angle_gamma   90.00
#
_symmetry.space_group_name_H-M   'P 1'
#
loop_
_entity.id
_entity.type
_entity.pdbx_description
1 polymer ?
#
loop_
_entity_poly.entity_id
_entity_poly.type
_entity_poly.pdbx_seq_one_letter_code
_entity_poly.pdbx_strand_id
1 'polypeptide(L)'
;MASRQASDPKAEAFFSPKNEGMLQRVLYSDICRRVGGDLNEKQATRLMKTVKHYMGEIYRVNASSQSMQAMNTEVLQIVLPDYMMYMERASSSSNRSVVADIERGPFGPNGPREAPVEVAGAIEDDRVARSQMDVGAAFTQLQTARQNANKTKMPEMQDFRLSLKDDGPVPMDVFEKIKQDREAEAQRVSLLQTANAVTANAVTAAKAPGSQQRFAEATDMFARNRRRAEEESEQAFAELERSQLQARAAAAAESQQTLPMPPDMRGLFLGDRQSLDRRLNRPSASPMEANESAGNPTLALGDAMRDSMGGSQQMIITREPSTMAYKETELNLFVYSGDRDWVSNSTETRYNFSVSFDPGNMPVGLRLSPTSTVKFRNIVRIELVKAIMPGESLDYSLVTRGYSGGATYSNPYNINVLSFPYVQLNIPELDNNVYGTNLSANASFGMLQYDANWIYDTNNATARGYFAMIPKFLKCQKVYQPTPLATLQKLTFNFQRPDGTPLSTIPDTLNISQITSSKSYTINNTFPYGYDANVEQSVSAAYYMIQTSTYFNNLTFSVGDRILMQNVVWTVPPSGAAAASTVQQTQALLNYLQGSSGLLVVATGYVNSNGIKNAAGITLGANTQGYCNVIIVRGIFSDPTTGATTTLSLAGVSDSAYPANPANPPLLTDYLLNSPCVAGRILNQSHQVQIALRVITREMDSTSVIRPDNL
;
A
#
# COMPACT_ATOMS: atom_id res chain seq x y z
N MET A 1 -12.95 12.11 76.00
CA MET A 1 -12.41 10.80 75.58
C MET A 1 -12.34 10.79 74.06
N ALA A 2 -11.17 11.09 73.51
CA ALA A 2 -10.92 10.99 72.08
C ALA A 2 -10.47 9.56 71.77
N SER A 3 -11.32 8.78 71.12
CA SER A 3 -10.96 7.46 70.61
C SER A 3 -9.97 7.65 69.45
N ARG A 4 -8.68 7.48 69.75
CA ARG A 4 -7.64 7.23 68.74
C ARG A 4 -8.10 6.03 67.91
N GLN A 5 -8.47 6.27 66.65
CA GLN A 5 -8.55 5.22 65.64
C GLN A 5 -7.21 4.51 65.62
N ALA A 6 -7.22 3.18 65.81
CA ALA A 6 -6.04 2.36 65.67
C ALA A 6 -5.50 2.53 64.24
N SER A 7 -4.32 3.13 64.10
CA SER A 7 -3.58 3.15 62.85
C SER A 7 -3.31 1.71 62.42
N ASP A 8 -3.58 1.40 61.16
CA ASP A 8 -3.20 0.11 60.58
C ASP A 8 -1.66 -0.03 60.71
N PRO A 9 -1.14 -1.03 61.44
CA PRO A 9 0.30 -1.18 61.68
C PRO A 9 1.07 -1.35 60.36
N LYS A 10 0.40 -1.82 59.30
CA LYS A 10 0.95 -1.95 57.95
C LYS A 10 1.08 -0.59 57.26
N ALA A 11 0.11 0.30 57.45
CA ALA A 11 0.19 1.70 56.97
C ALA A 11 1.37 2.41 57.64
N GLU A 12 1.49 2.29 58.95
CA GLU A 12 2.51 2.98 59.74
C GLU A 12 3.93 2.52 59.37
N ALA A 13 4.08 1.22 59.09
CA ALA A 13 5.36 0.65 58.69
C ALA A 13 5.71 0.96 57.21
N PHE A 14 4.73 1.02 56.31
CA PHE A 14 4.95 1.35 54.89
C PHE A 14 5.22 2.84 54.66
N PHE A 15 4.49 3.74 55.33
CA PHE A 15 4.71 5.19 55.29
C PHE A 15 5.76 5.68 56.29
N SER A 16 6.50 4.77 56.93
CA SER A 16 7.56 5.13 57.85
C SER A 16 8.62 5.98 57.12
N PRO A 17 9.13 7.07 57.74
CA PRO A 17 10.23 7.85 57.18
C PRO A 17 11.47 7.01 56.85
N LYS A 18 11.66 5.89 57.57
CA LYS A 18 12.74 4.93 57.31
C LYS A 18 12.53 4.17 55.99
N ASN A 19 11.30 3.76 55.70
CA ASN A 19 10.97 3.04 54.46
C ASN A 19 11.00 4.00 53.25
N GLU A 20 10.40 5.19 53.40
CA GLU A 20 10.46 6.25 52.38
C GLU A 20 11.91 6.64 52.07
N GLY A 21 12.74 6.85 53.10
CA GLY A 21 14.16 7.17 52.92
C GLY A 21 14.98 6.03 52.31
N MET A 22 14.60 4.77 52.51
CA MET A 22 15.22 3.62 51.85
C MET A 22 14.91 3.62 50.36
N LEU A 23 13.63 3.75 49.99
CA LEU A 23 13.19 3.80 48.59
C LEU A 23 13.82 4.98 47.84
N GLN A 24 13.89 6.15 48.47
CA GLN A 24 14.52 7.34 47.89
C GLN A 24 16.01 7.12 47.63
N ARG A 25 16.76 6.51 48.56
CA ARG A 25 18.20 6.22 48.36
C ARG A 25 18.44 5.20 47.26
N VAL A 26 17.63 4.14 47.21
CA VAL A 26 17.74 3.09 46.18
C VAL A 26 17.48 3.69 44.81
N LEU A 27 16.43 4.49 44.64
CA LEU A 27 16.12 5.15 43.38
C LEU A 27 17.15 6.21 43.00
N TYR A 28 17.61 7.03 43.96
CA TYR A 28 18.63 8.04 43.71
C TYR A 28 19.92 7.40 43.19
N SER A 29 20.40 6.33 43.84
CA SER A 29 21.59 5.58 43.40
C SER A 29 21.42 4.96 42.01
N ASP A 30 20.28 4.33 41.74
CA ASP A 30 20.01 3.71 40.43
C ASP A 30 19.91 4.75 39.31
N ILE A 31 19.28 5.90 39.57
CA ILE A 31 19.15 6.99 38.59
C ILE A 31 20.51 7.65 38.32
N CYS A 32 21.31 7.97 39.35
CA CYS A 32 22.64 8.54 39.15
C CYS A 32 23.55 7.60 38.34
N ARG A 33 23.46 6.28 38.58
CA ARG A 33 24.19 5.28 37.80
C ARG A 33 23.78 5.26 36.32
N ARG A 34 22.50 5.46 36.01
CA ARG A 34 21.97 5.45 34.63
C ARG A 34 22.22 6.75 33.88
N VAL A 35 22.21 7.88 34.58
CA VAL A 35 22.39 9.22 33.99
C VAL A 35 23.86 9.62 33.90
N GLY A 36 24.74 8.99 34.68
CA GLY A 36 26.20 9.22 34.63
C GLY A 36 26.65 10.46 35.39
N GLY A 37 25.87 10.92 36.38
CA GLY A 37 26.18 12.09 37.21
C GLY A 37 25.19 12.28 38.37
N ASP A 38 25.49 13.22 39.27
CA ASP A 38 24.62 13.53 40.42
C ASP A 38 23.38 14.32 40.00
N LEU A 39 22.25 14.05 40.66
CA LEU A 39 21.00 14.77 40.44
C LEU A 39 21.06 16.17 41.07
N ASN A 40 20.66 17.19 40.30
CA ASN A 40 20.52 18.57 40.78
C ASN A 40 19.44 18.65 41.88
N GLU A 41 19.52 19.62 42.79
CA GLU A 41 18.58 19.82 43.91
C GLU A 41 17.10 19.83 43.48
N LYS A 42 16.80 20.46 42.33
CA LYS A 42 15.45 20.46 41.76
C LYS A 42 15.00 19.06 41.31
N GLN A 43 15.91 18.28 40.73
CA GLN A 43 15.67 16.91 40.28
C GLN A 43 15.50 15.98 41.49
N ALA A 44 16.37 16.09 42.50
CA ALA A 44 16.29 15.31 43.73
C ALA A 44 14.98 15.59 44.50
N THR A 45 14.58 16.86 44.64
CA THR A 45 13.31 17.25 45.28
C THR A 45 12.10 16.69 44.53
N ARG A 46 12.17 16.65 43.19
CA ARG A 46 11.11 16.06 42.37
C ARG A 46 11.01 14.55 42.59
N LEU A 47 12.15 13.85 42.64
CA LEU A 47 12.20 12.40 42.89
C LEU A 47 11.52 12.07 44.22
N MET A 48 11.84 12.80 45.28
CA MET A 48 11.23 12.61 46.61
C MET A 48 9.70 12.76 46.58
N LYS A 49 9.19 13.78 45.87
CA LYS A 49 7.74 13.99 45.70
C LYS A 49 7.08 12.87 44.90
N THR A 50 7.74 12.39 43.85
CA THR A 50 7.23 11.29 43.02
C THR A 50 7.15 9.98 43.82
N VAL A 51 8.19 9.65 44.60
CA VAL A 51 8.17 8.47 45.50
C VAL A 51 6.99 8.54 46.47
N LYS A 52 6.82 9.68 47.15
CA LYS A 52 5.73 9.86 48.12
C LYS A 52 4.34 9.75 47.48
N HIS A 53 4.17 10.24 46.26
CA HIS A 53 2.93 10.14 45.51
C HIS A 53 2.58 8.68 45.19
N TYR A 54 3.53 7.92 44.64
CA TYR A 54 3.29 6.53 44.27
C TYR A 54 3.19 5.58 45.47
N MET A 55 3.86 5.86 46.59
CA MET A 55 3.60 5.17 47.84
C MET A 55 2.13 5.33 48.28
N GLY A 56 1.56 6.54 48.15
CA GLY A 56 0.15 6.78 48.46
C GLY A 56 -0.80 5.98 47.55
N GLU A 57 -0.56 5.99 46.25
CA GLU A 57 -1.39 5.29 45.26
C GLU A 57 -1.31 3.76 45.41
N ILE A 58 -0.11 3.20 45.57
CA ILE A 58 0.09 1.75 45.69
C ILE A 58 -0.55 1.25 46.99
N TYR A 59 -0.40 1.99 48.10
CA TYR A 59 -1.07 1.63 49.33
C TYR A 59 -2.59 1.65 49.18
N ARG A 60 -3.15 2.65 48.48
CA ARG A 60 -4.60 2.75 48.24
C ARG A 60 -5.15 1.53 47.48
N VAL A 61 -4.38 0.99 46.53
CA VAL A 61 -4.81 -0.14 45.68
C VAL A 61 -4.53 -1.49 46.36
N ASN A 62 -3.39 -1.63 47.06
CA ASN A 62 -2.88 -2.91 47.53
C ASN A 62 -2.89 -3.08 49.07
N ALA A 63 -3.54 -2.16 49.81
CA ALA A 63 -3.60 -2.13 51.27
C ALA A 63 -3.92 -3.50 51.91
N SER A 64 -4.87 -4.25 51.36
CA SER A 64 -5.39 -5.49 51.96
C SER A 64 -4.67 -6.78 51.53
N SER A 65 -3.97 -6.80 50.39
CA SER A 65 -3.59 -8.07 49.73
C SER A 65 -2.08 -8.34 49.64
N GLN A 66 -1.22 -7.32 49.70
CA GLN A 66 0.21 -7.49 49.41
C GLN A 66 1.14 -7.28 50.61
N SER A 67 2.31 -7.93 50.63
CA SER A 67 3.34 -7.70 51.63
C SER A 67 4.01 -6.32 51.43
N MET A 68 4.62 -5.76 52.48
CA MET A 68 5.37 -4.50 52.37
C MET A 68 6.49 -4.57 51.33
N GLN A 69 7.17 -5.72 51.23
CA GLN A 69 8.24 -5.93 50.25
C GLN A 69 7.71 -5.91 48.81
N ALA A 70 6.52 -6.48 48.57
CA ALA A 70 5.88 -6.43 47.27
C ALA A 70 5.49 -4.99 46.90
N MET A 71 4.87 -4.25 47.82
CA MET A 71 4.51 -2.84 47.60
C MET A 71 5.74 -1.96 47.36
N ASN A 72 6.83 -2.17 48.11
CA ASN A 72 8.09 -1.45 47.90
C ASN A 72 8.68 -1.75 46.51
N THR A 73 8.62 -3.01 46.06
CA THR A 73 9.09 -3.40 44.73
C THR A 73 8.26 -2.73 43.63
N GLU A 74 6.95 -2.66 43.82
CA GLU A 74 6.02 -1.99 42.90
C GLU A 74 6.26 -0.46 42.85
N VAL A 75 6.54 0.18 43.99
CA VAL A 75 6.92 1.61 44.04
C VAL A 75 8.18 1.83 43.20
N LEU A 76 9.21 0.99 43.36
CA LEU A 76 10.45 1.11 42.58
C LEU A 76 10.22 0.90 41.08
N GLN A 77 9.40 -0.09 40.72
CA GLN A 77 9.09 -0.41 39.32
C GLN A 77 8.31 0.70 38.61
N ILE A 78 7.45 1.43 39.32
CA ILE A 78 6.62 2.49 38.73
C ILE A 78 7.35 3.83 38.73
N VAL A 79 8.05 4.18 39.83
CA VAL A 79 8.71 5.49 39.95
C VAL A 79 9.87 5.63 38.96
N LEU A 80 10.64 4.57 38.73
CA LEU A 80 11.82 4.63 37.86
C LEU A 80 11.49 5.04 36.40
N PRO A 81 10.58 4.37 35.67
CA PRO A 81 10.25 4.76 34.30
C PRO A 81 9.58 6.14 34.22
N ASP A 82 8.69 6.50 35.16
CA ASP A 82 8.04 7.82 35.18
C ASP A 82 9.09 8.95 35.36
N TYR A 83 10.05 8.73 36.25
CA TYR A 83 11.12 9.69 36.49
C TYR A 83 12.08 9.82 35.31
N MET A 84 12.39 8.73 34.61
CA MET A 84 13.20 8.77 33.39
C MET A 84 12.51 9.54 32.26
N MET A 85 11.20 9.34 32.08
CA MET A 85 10.43 10.14 31.12
C MET A 85 10.43 11.63 31.47
N TYR A 86 10.42 11.98 32.77
CA TYR A 86 10.59 13.37 33.20
C TYR A 86 11.96 13.94 32.83
N MET A 87 13.03 13.18 33.03
CA MET A 87 14.39 13.59 32.67
C MET A 87 14.58 13.76 31.16
N GLU A 88 14.01 12.87 30.35
CA GLU A 88 14.00 12.98 28.89
C GLU A 88 13.25 14.22 28.40
N ARG A 89 12.10 14.53 29.01
CA ARG A 89 11.36 15.77 28.72
C ARG A 89 12.15 17.01 29.13
N ALA A 90 12.80 16.99 30.29
CA ALA A 90 13.61 18.10 30.76
C ALA A 90 14.81 18.38 29.82
N SER A 91 15.53 17.33 29.40
CA SER A 91 16.63 17.44 28.43
C SER A 91 16.18 17.91 27.04
N SER A 92 15.01 17.46 26.57
CA SER A 92 14.44 17.88 25.29
C SER A 92 14.03 19.37 25.29
N SER A 93 13.67 19.91 26.47
CA SER A 93 13.29 21.31 26.63
C SER A 93 14.47 22.28 26.75
N SER A 94 15.68 21.81 27.06
CA SER A 94 16.84 22.69 27.23
C SER A 94 17.51 23.12 25.91
N ASN A 95 17.08 22.58 24.76
CA ASN A 95 17.59 22.96 23.43
C ASN A 95 16.78 24.10 22.77
N ARG A 96 15.84 24.73 23.49
CA ARG A 96 15.24 26.01 23.11
C ARG A 96 15.65 27.08 24.12
N SER A 97 16.83 27.65 23.91
CA SER A 97 17.28 28.81 24.68
C SER A 97 16.54 30.05 24.19
N VAL A 98 15.59 30.51 25.01
CA VAL A 98 14.87 31.80 24.89
C VAL A 98 15.81 33.00 25.20
N VAL A 99 17.10 32.74 25.44
CA VAL A 99 18.11 33.76 25.79
C VAL A 99 18.82 34.35 24.56
N ALA A 100 18.76 33.69 23.39
CA ALA A 100 19.39 34.22 22.16
C ALA A 100 18.55 35.31 21.44
N ASP A 101 17.24 35.38 21.69
CA ASP A 101 16.35 36.35 21.04
C ASP A 101 16.21 37.67 21.82
N ILE A 102 16.85 37.79 23.00
CA ILE A 102 16.85 39.01 23.83
C ILE A 102 18.06 39.92 23.53
N GLU A 103 19.11 39.43 22.84
CA GLU A 103 20.33 40.21 22.58
C GLU A 103 20.38 40.95 21.23
N ARG A 104 19.30 40.94 20.42
CA ARG A 104 19.19 41.84 19.26
C ARG A 104 18.05 42.83 19.45
N GLY A 105 18.40 43.99 20.01
CA GLY A 105 17.50 45.11 20.19
C GLY A 105 16.90 45.65 18.87
N PRO A 106 15.75 46.35 18.92
CA PRO A 106 14.93 46.57 17.74
C PRO A 106 15.17 47.96 17.13
N PHE A 107 16.22 48.17 16.32
CA PHE A 107 16.30 49.35 15.44
C PHE A 107 17.14 49.09 14.17
N GLY A 108 16.49 49.12 13.00
CA GLY A 108 17.11 49.13 11.67
C GLY A 108 16.08 49.59 10.61
N PRO A 109 16.39 50.57 9.74
CA PRO A 109 15.39 51.30 8.95
C PRO A 109 15.06 50.59 7.63
N ASN A 110 13.76 50.55 7.29
CA ASN A 110 13.14 50.15 6.01
C ASN A 110 12.39 48.80 6.04
N GLY A 111 11.12 48.85 6.48
CA GLY A 111 10.10 47.84 6.22
C GLY A 111 8.71 48.36 6.66
N PRO A 112 7.63 48.20 5.87
CA PRO A 112 6.34 48.84 6.14
C PRO A 112 5.57 48.20 7.32
N ARG A 113 4.80 49.05 8.00
CA ARG A 113 4.07 48.84 9.27
C ARG A 113 2.89 47.86 9.15
N GLU A 114 2.79 46.93 10.09
CA GLU A 114 1.52 46.30 10.49
C GLU A 114 1.24 46.55 11.99
N ALA A 115 -0.04 46.67 12.33
CA ALA A 115 -0.58 47.23 13.57
C ALA A 115 -0.44 46.32 14.82
N PRO A 116 -0.51 46.87 16.05
CA PRO A 116 -0.15 46.16 17.28
C PRO A 116 -1.32 45.35 17.86
N VAL A 117 -1.04 44.13 18.32
CA VAL A 117 -1.90 43.38 19.24
C VAL A 117 -1.34 43.54 20.65
N GLU A 118 -2.13 44.12 21.54
CA GLU A 118 -1.83 44.28 22.95
C GLU A 118 -1.63 42.92 23.63
N VAL A 119 -0.49 42.74 24.30
CA VAL A 119 -0.30 41.71 25.33
C VAL A 119 0.15 42.44 26.59
N ALA A 120 -0.80 42.71 27.48
CA ALA A 120 -0.54 43.14 28.85
C ALA A 120 -1.40 42.31 29.80
N GLY A 121 -0.74 41.62 30.74
CA GLY A 121 -1.34 41.10 31.98
C GLY A 121 -1.65 39.60 32.01
N ALA A 122 -0.64 38.77 32.23
CA ALA A 122 -0.84 37.37 32.66
C ALA A 122 0.17 37.02 33.77
N ILE A 123 -0.05 37.58 34.96
CA ILE A 123 0.43 37.03 36.22
C ILE A 123 -0.78 37.12 37.15
N GLU A 124 -1.16 35.99 37.77
CA GLU A 124 -2.32 35.79 38.66
C GLU A 124 -3.64 35.37 37.98
N ASP A 125 -3.74 34.09 37.56
CA ASP A 125 -4.93 33.24 37.85
C ASP A 125 -4.80 31.81 37.27
N ASP A 126 -3.92 30.98 37.86
CA ASP A 126 -3.64 29.63 37.36
C ASP A 126 -4.35 28.50 38.15
N ARG A 127 -5.42 28.83 38.88
CA ARG A 127 -6.24 27.83 39.61
C ARG A 127 -7.65 27.64 39.08
N VAL A 128 -8.16 28.54 38.23
CA VAL A 128 -9.50 28.42 37.63
C VAL A 128 -9.45 27.74 36.24
N ALA A 129 -8.31 27.78 35.53
CA ALA A 129 -8.20 27.25 34.17
C ALA A 129 -8.14 25.71 34.05
N ARG A 130 -7.98 24.96 35.16
CA ARG A 130 -7.96 23.47 35.11
C ARG A 130 -9.34 22.82 35.20
N SER A 131 -10.38 23.53 35.64
CA SER A 131 -11.75 22.99 35.68
C SER A 131 -12.58 23.34 34.45
N GLN A 132 -12.01 24.04 33.46
CA GLN A 132 -12.67 24.40 32.21
C GLN A 132 -11.85 24.01 30.97
N MET A 133 -10.96 23.02 31.07
CA MET A 133 -10.40 22.42 29.85
C MET A 133 -11.45 21.50 29.24
N ASP A 134 -11.96 21.91 28.09
CA ASP A 134 -12.84 21.13 27.24
C ASP A 134 -12.20 19.77 26.91
N VAL A 135 -13.01 18.71 26.91
CA VAL A 135 -12.57 17.31 26.79
C VAL A 135 -11.74 17.09 25.51
N GLY A 136 -12.01 17.87 24.46
CA GLY A 136 -11.25 17.88 23.21
C GLY A 136 -9.81 18.41 23.34
N ALA A 137 -9.58 19.43 24.17
CA ALA A 137 -8.25 20.00 24.38
C ALA A 137 -7.37 19.05 25.20
N ALA A 138 -7.95 18.43 26.24
CA ALA A 138 -7.27 17.42 27.06
C ALA A 138 -6.92 16.17 26.24
N PHE A 139 -7.80 15.74 25.32
CA PHE A 139 -7.56 14.60 24.45
C PHE A 139 -6.48 14.87 23.40
N THR A 140 -6.48 16.06 22.80
CA THR A 140 -5.45 16.49 21.83
C THR A 140 -4.07 16.54 22.49
N GLN A 141 -3.99 17.01 23.74
CA GLN A 141 -2.76 17.02 24.53
C GLN A 141 -2.28 15.59 24.84
N LEU A 142 -3.19 14.67 25.13
CA LEU A 142 -2.90 13.25 25.36
C LEU A 142 -2.44 12.53 24.08
N GLN A 143 -2.99 12.91 22.93
CA GLN A 143 -2.63 12.35 21.62
C GLN A 143 -1.25 12.82 21.17
N THR A 144 -0.93 14.10 21.42
CA THR A 144 0.38 14.68 21.15
C THR A 144 1.47 14.06 22.03
N ALA A 145 1.15 13.77 23.30
CA ALA A 145 2.07 13.09 24.22
C ALA A 145 2.37 11.63 23.79
N ARG A 146 1.41 10.94 23.14
CA ARG A 146 1.61 9.57 22.64
C ARG A 146 2.39 9.50 21.33
N GLN A 147 2.28 10.51 20.47
CA GLN A 147 3.02 10.56 19.19
C GLN A 147 4.54 10.76 19.36
N ASN A 148 4.97 11.43 20.45
CA ASN A 148 6.38 11.69 20.69
C ASN A 148 7.14 10.51 21.35
N ALA A 149 6.43 9.46 21.81
CA ALA A 149 7.04 8.33 22.50
C ALA A 149 7.64 7.26 21.56
N ASN A 150 7.32 7.27 20.26
CA ASN A 150 7.69 6.20 19.31
C ASN A 150 8.83 6.57 18.33
N LYS A 151 9.65 7.59 18.64
CA LYS A 151 10.84 7.95 17.84
C LYS A 151 12.17 7.74 18.58
N THR A 152 12.27 6.72 19.42
CA THR A 152 13.57 6.21 19.92
C THR A 152 14.17 5.29 18.85
N LYS A 153 15.22 5.76 18.16
CA LYS A 153 16.08 4.90 17.33
C LYS A 153 16.63 3.77 18.22
N MET A 154 16.37 2.50 17.85
CA MET A 154 17.05 1.37 18.46
C MET A 154 18.57 1.52 18.24
N PRO A 155 19.42 1.32 19.26
CA PRO A 155 20.86 1.22 19.05
C PRO A 155 21.18 -0.04 18.22
N GLU A 156 22.06 0.08 17.24
CA GLU A 156 22.56 -1.06 16.49
C GLU A 156 23.26 -2.05 17.44
N MET A 157 22.92 -3.33 17.30
CA MET A 157 23.46 -4.41 18.10
C MET A 157 24.93 -4.65 17.72
N GLN A 158 25.86 -4.44 18.65
CA GLN A 158 27.26 -4.82 18.45
C GLN A 158 27.37 -6.35 18.36
N ASP A 159 27.95 -6.83 17.27
CA ASP A 159 28.20 -8.26 17.04
C ASP A 159 29.38 -8.73 17.91
N PHE A 160 29.15 -9.72 18.78
CA PHE A 160 30.13 -10.27 19.72
C PHE A 160 30.77 -11.58 19.24
N ARG A 161 30.68 -11.89 17.94
CA ARG A 161 31.38 -13.05 17.38
C ARG A 161 32.89 -12.74 17.29
N LEU A 162 33.66 -13.26 18.24
CA LEU A 162 35.11 -13.44 18.05
C LEU A 162 35.33 -14.31 16.81
N SER A 163 35.84 -13.70 15.74
CA SER A 163 36.32 -14.41 14.56
C SER A 163 37.61 -15.13 14.91
N LEU A 164 37.53 -16.44 15.11
CA LEU A 164 38.67 -17.32 15.32
C LEU A 164 39.33 -17.68 13.97
N LYS A 165 39.81 -16.67 13.24
CA LYS A 165 40.74 -16.79 12.11
C LYS A 165 41.58 -15.52 12.08
N ASP A 166 42.71 -15.62 12.75
CA ASP A 166 43.81 -14.68 12.64
C ASP A 166 44.58 -15.04 11.36
N ASP A 167 44.49 -14.16 10.37
CA ASP A 167 45.52 -13.92 9.36
C ASP A 167 45.16 -12.58 8.70
N GLY A 168 45.56 -11.51 9.38
CA GLY A 168 45.51 -10.16 8.82
C GLY A 168 46.43 -10.06 7.59
N PRO A 169 46.14 -9.14 6.65
CA PRO A 169 46.98 -8.92 5.49
C PRO A 169 48.41 -8.57 5.93
N VAL A 170 49.39 -9.22 5.30
CA VAL A 170 50.81 -9.05 5.61
C VAL A 170 51.16 -7.55 5.47
N PRO A 171 51.90 -6.95 6.41
CA PRO A 171 52.25 -5.52 6.39
C PRO A 171 52.89 -5.02 5.08
N MET A 172 53.45 -5.93 4.28
CA MET A 172 54.02 -5.65 2.97
C MET A 172 52.95 -5.29 1.93
N ASP A 173 51.80 -5.99 1.91
CA ASP A 173 50.72 -5.76 0.95
C ASP A 173 50.01 -4.42 1.22
N VAL A 174 49.89 -4.06 2.50
CA VAL A 174 49.37 -2.75 2.92
C VAL A 174 50.34 -1.64 2.52
N PHE A 175 51.64 -1.89 2.59
CA PHE A 175 52.65 -0.92 2.18
C PHE A 175 52.71 -0.74 0.66
N GLU A 176 52.62 -1.81 -0.12
CA GLU A 176 52.55 -1.74 -1.58
C GLU A 176 51.31 -0.99 -2.05
N LYS A 177 50.15 -1.25 -1.43
CA LYS A 177 48.91 -0.54 -1.74
C LYS A 177 49.00 0.96 -1.41
N ILE A 178 49.58 1.32 -0.26
CA ILE A 178 49.78 2.73 0.12
C ILE A 178 50.80 3.42 -0.80
N LYS A 179 51.84 2.70 -1.26
CA LYS A 179 52.82 3.23 -2.21
C LYS A 179 52.16 3.48 -3.57
N GLN A 180 51.35 2.55 -4.04
CA GLN A 180 50.64 2.66 -5.30
C GLN A 180 49.62 3.81 -5.28
N ASP A 181 48.90 4.00 -4.17
CA ASP A 181 47.96 5.12 -4.00
C ASP A 181 48.68 6.48 -4.00
N ARG A 182 49.88 6.58 -3.38
CA ARG A 182 50.68 7.81 -3.43
C ARG A 182 51.23 8.11 -4.82
N GLU A 183 51.65 7.10 -5.57
CA GLU A 183 52.13 7.29 -6.94
C GLU A 183 50.97 7.71 -7.87
N ALA A 184 49.77 7.15 -7.69
CA ALA A 184 48.57 7.56 -8.43
C ALA A 184 48.14 9.00 -8.11
N GLU A 185 48.16 9.40 -6.83
CA GLU A 185 47.83 10.78 -6.43
C GLU A 185 48.90 11.77 -6.93
N ALA A 186 50.19 11.41 -6.91
CA ALA A 186 51.27 12.23 -7.43
C ALA A 186 51.17 12.43 -8.96
N GLN A 187 50.79 11.40 -9.71
CA GLN A 187 50.52 11.52 -11.15
C GLN A 187 49.33 12.46 -11.43
N ARG A 188 48.26 12.36 -10.64
CA ARG A 188 47.09 13.24 -10.74
C ARG A 188 47.45 14.70 -10.47
N VAL A 189 48.27 14.96 -9.47
CA VAL A 189 48.76 16.31 -9.14
C VAL A 189 49.70 16.85 -10.24
N SER A 190 50.54 16.01 -10.84
CA SER A 190 51.40 16.42 -11.96
C SER A 190 50.61 16.81 -13.21
N LEU A 191 49.51 16.10 -13.49
CA LEU A 191 48.58 16.40 -14.60
C LEU A 191 47.80 17.70 -14.36
N LEU A 192 47.42 17.98 -13.11
CA LEU A 192 46.78 19.24 -12.72
C LEU A 192 47.75 20.44 -12.79
N GLN A 193 49.04 20.23 -12.51
CA GLN A 193 50.07 21.28 -12.67
C GLN A 193 50.38 21.57 -14.15
N THR A 194 50.38 20.56 -15.02
CA THR A 194 50.54 20.77 -16.47
C THR A 194 49.30 21.42 -17.10
N ALA A 195 48.10 21.12 -16.61
CA ALA A 195 46.87 21.80 -17.03
C ALA A 195 46.85 23.30 -16.65
N ASN A 196 47.38 23.67 -15.48
CA ASN A 196 47.44 25.07 -15.04
C ASN A 196 48.52 25.90 -15.76
N ALA A 197 49.58 25.27 -16.31
CA ALA A 197 50.59 25.97 -17.10
C ALA A 197 50.08 26.37 -18.51
N VAL A 198 49.06 25.69 -19.04
CA VAL A 198 48.45 26.01 -20.35
C VAL A 198 47.46 27.19 -20.23
N THR A 199 46.83 27.39 -19.07
CA THR A 199 45.87 28.48 -18.82
C THR A 199 46.54 29.84 -18.60
N ALA A 200 47.81 29.87 -18.18
CA ALA A 200 48.57 31.12 -17.98
C ALA A 200 49.03 31.80 -19.29
N ASN A 201 49.15 31.06 -20.39
CA ASN A 201 49.52 31.60 -21.71
C ASN A 201 48.31 32.04 -22.58
N ALA A 202 47.07 31.84 -22.11
CA ALA A 202 45.86 32.23 -22.84
C ALA A 202 45.29 33.60 -22.42
N VAL A 203 45.85 34.25 -21.40
CA VAL A 203 45.31 35.50 -20.81
C VAL A 203 45.81 36.77 -21.52
N THR A 204 46.77 36.69 -22.45
CA THR A 204 47.31 37.87 -23.17
C THR A 204 46.75 38.07 -24.60
N ALA A 205 45.80 37.26 -25.08
CA ALA A 205 45.30 37.31 -26.46
C ALA A 205 43.76 37.38 -26.61
N ALA A 206 43.05 38.07 -25.71
CA ALA A 206 41.60 38.23 -25.78
C ALA A 206 41.16 39.68 -26.12
N LYS A 207 41.25 40.03 -27.41
CA LYS A 207 40.47 41.10 -28.05
C LYS A 207 40.08 40.67 -29.47
N ALA A 208 39.08 39.80 -29.59
CA ALA A 208 38.37 39.53 -30.85
C ALA A 208 37.02 38.81 -30.59
N PRO A 209 35.98 39.01 -31.42
CA PRO A 209 34.63 38.49 -31.17
C PRO A 209 34.48 37.05 -31.68
N GLY A 210 34.08 36.13 -30.79
CA GLY A 210 33.83 34.71 -31.13
C GLY A 210 33.55 33.79 -29.94
N SER A 211 33.10 34.33 -28.80
CA SER A 211 33.10 33.63 -27.51
C SER A 211 31.93 32.65 -27.27
N GLN A 212 30.93 32.57 -28.15
CA GLN A 212 29.80 31.65 -27.96
C GLN A 212 30.00 30.26 -28.59
N GLN A 213 30.73 30.14 -29.69
CA GLN A 213 30.98 28.83 -30.33
C GLN A 213 31.95 27.96 -29.51
N ARG A 214 32.96 28.57 -28.87
CA ARG A 214 33.93 27.83 -28.05
C ARG A 214 33.37 27.32 -26.72
N PHE A 215 32.31 27.95 -26.20
CA PHE A 215 31.62 27.47 -24.99
C PHE A 215 30.71 26.27 -25.30
N ALA A 216 30.08 26.26 -26.47
CA ALA A 216 29.28 25.13 -26.95
C ALA A 216 30.16 23.88 -27.19
N GLU A 217 31.31 24.03 -27.84
CA GLU A 217 32.24 22.90 -28.06
C GLU A 217 32.85 22.35 -26.76
N ALA A 218 33.13 23.22 -25.77
CA ALA A 218 33.60 22.77 -24.47
C ALA A 218 32.53 21.97 -23.70
N THR A 219 31.27 22.40 -23.77
CA THR A 219 30.16 21.74 -23.07
C THR A 219 29.86 20.35 -23.67
N ASP A 220 29.96 20.22 -25.00
CA ASP A 220 29.80 18.93 -25.70
C ASP A 220 30.93 17.93 -25.38
N MET A 221 32.16 18.41 -25.20
CA MET A 221 33.28 17.57 -24.77
C MET A 221 33.10 17.02 -23.35
N PHE A 222 32.55 17.81 -22.41
CA PHE A 222 32.23 17.33 -21.06
C PHE A 222 31.09 16.29 -21.06
N ALA A 223 30.06 16.48 -21.88
CA ALA A 223 28.97 15.53 -22.01
C ALA A 223 29.42 14.18 -22.62
N ARG A 224 30.32 14.21 -23.62
CA ARG A 224 30.91 13.00 -24.21
C ARG A 224 31.82 12.26 -23.24
N ASN A 225 32.66 12.98 -22.49
CA ASN A 225 33.54 12.36 -21.50
C ASN A 225 32.76 11.74 -20.34
N ARG A 226 31.63 12.33 -19.94
CA ARG A 226 30.73 11.75 -18.93
C ARG A 226 30.08 10.45 -19.41
N ARG A 227 29.56 10.41 -20.64
CA ARG A 227 28.99 9.18 -21.21
C ARG A 227 30.04 8.07 -21.33
N ARG A 228 31.26 8.41 -21.74
CA ARG A 228 32.35 7.45 -21.84
C ARG A 228 32.74 6.88 -20.48
N ALA A 229 32.76 7.70 -19.43
CA ALA A 229 33.02 7.23 -18.06
C ALA A 229 31.88 6.36 -17.52
N GLU A 230 30.63 6.65 -17.87
CA GLU A 230 29.47 5.82 -17.52
C GLU A 230 29.54 4.46 -18.26
N GLU A 231 29.85 4.44 -19.55
CA GLU A 231 30.05 3.21 -20.34
C GLU A 231 31.23 2.35 -19.83
N GLU A 232 32.35 2.97 -19.45
CA GLU A 232 33.50 2.26 -18.87
C GLU A 232 33.16 1.68 -17.48
N SER A 233 32.32 2.36 -16.68
CA SER A 233 31.86 1.84 -15.39
C SER A 233 30.88 0.67 -15.52
N GLU A 234 30.03 0.69 -16.55
CA GLU A 234 29.07 -0.37 -16.84
C GLU A 234 29.76 -1.62 -17.41
N GLN A 235 30.79 -1.43 -18.24
CA GLN A 235 31.66 -2.52 -18.71
C GLN A 235 32.44 -3.18 -17.56
N ALA A 236 33.00 -2.38 -16.64
CA ALA A 236 33.70 -2.90 -15.47
C ALA A 236 32.77 -3.72 -14.55
N PHE A 237 31.51 -3.29 -14.39
CA PHE A 237 30.52 -4.02 -13.61
C PHE A 237 30.12 -5.35 -14.28
N ALA A 238 29.89 -5.34 -15.60
CA ALA A 238 29.56 -6.54 -16.37
C ALA A 238 30.70 -7.56 -16.38
N GLU A 239 31.96 -7.10 -16.41
CA GLU A 239 33.14 -7.97 -16.35
C GLU A 239 33.29 -8.62 -14.96
N LEU A 240 32.98 -7.87 -13.90
CA LEU A 240 32.99 -8.36 -12.52
C LEU A 240 31.89 -9.42 -12.30
N GLU A 241 30.67 -9.19 -12.82
CA GLU A 241 29.56 -10.15 -12.78
C GLU A 241 29.91 -11.44 -13.57
N ARG A 242 30.52 -11.30 -14.75
CA ARG A 242 30.98 -12.43 -15.56
C ARG A 242 32.08 -13.23 -14.86
N SER A 243 33.02 -12.57 -14.19
CA SER A 243 34.06 -13.25 -13.40
C SER A 243 33.47 -14.02 -12.22
N GLN A 244 32.43 -13.45 -11.58
CA GLN A 244 31.71 -14.09 -10.48
C GLN A 244 30.95 -15.34 -10.94
N LEU A 245 30.32 -15.29 -12.13
CA LEU A 245 29.65 -16.44 -12.73
C LEU A 245 30.65 -17.53 -13.16
N GLN A 246 31.83 -17.17 -13.67
CA GLN A 246 32.89 -18.15 -13.96
C GLN A 246 33.45 -18.80 -12.70
N ALA A 247 33.67 -18.04 -11.62
CA ALA A 247 34.09 -18.60 -10.34
C ALA A 247 33.04 -19.56 -9.76
N ARG A 248 31.74 -19.24 -9.94
CA ARG A 248 30.63 -20.11 -9.53
C ARG A 248 30.52 -21.38 -10.38
N ALA A 249 30.82 -21.29 -11.68
CA ALA A 249 30.87 -22.45 -12.58
C ALA A 249 32.08 -23.36 -12.31
N ALA A 250 33.24 -22.78 -11.95
CA ALA A 250 34.43 -23.55 -11.53
C ALA A 250 34.20 -24.26 -10.19
N ALA A 251 33.57 -23.61 -9.22
CA ALA A 251 33.19 -24.23 -7.94
C ALA A 251 32.13 -25.35 -8.12
N ALA A 252 31.28 -25.25 -9.14
CA ALA A 252 30.35 -26.33 -9.50
C ALA A 252 31.04 -27.51 -10.20
N ALA A 253 32.15 -27.29 -10.91
CA ALA A 253 32.93 -28.36 -11.55
C ALA A 253 33.80 -29.16 -10.55
N GLU A 254 34.26 -28.53 -9.46
CA GLU A 254 35.06 -29.20 -8.42
C GLU A 254 34.25 -30.15 -7.51
N SER A 255 32.92 -30.11 -7.56
CA SER A 255 32.03 -31.03 -6.81
C SER A 255 31.57 -32.26 -7.61
N GLN A 256 32.16 -32.52 -8.79
CA GLN A 256 31.83 -33.65 -9.68
C GLN A 256 32.93 -34.71 -9.85
N GLN A 257 33.88 -34.81 -8.91
CA GLN A 257 34.76 -35.97 -8.82
C GLN A 257 34.44 -36.78 -7.56
N THR A 258 33.47 -37.69 -7.68
CA THR A 258 33.36 -39.02 -7.02
C THR A 258 31.90 -39.42 -6.81
N LEU A 259 31.16 -39.80 -7.86
CA LEU A 259 30.05 -40.77 -7.75
C LEU A 259 29.89 -41.55 -9.08
N PRO A 260 29.65 -42.87 -9.04
CA PRO A 260 29.50 -43.70 -10.23
C PRO A 260 28.15 -43.44 -10.94
N MET A 261 28.17 -43.42 -12.27
CA MET A 261 26.99 -43.18 -13.13
C MET A 261 25.85 -44.19 -12.88
N PRO A 262 24.58 -43.77 -12.82
CA PRO A 262 23.44 -44.69 -12.79
C PRO A 262 23.21 -45.34 -14.17
N PRO A 263 22.68 -46.58 -14.23
CA PRO A 263 22.39 -47.26 -15.49
C PRO A 263 21.16 -46.66 -16.20
N ASP A 264 21.21 -46.66 -17.53
CA ASP A 264 20.20 -46.10 -18.44
C ASP A 264 18.83 -46.80 -18.33
N MET A 265 17.77 -46.04 -18.09
CA MET A 265 16.39 -46.48 -17.83
C MET A 265 15.58 -46.80 -19.10
N ARG A 266 16.21 -46.80 -20.28
CA ARG A 266 15.51 -47.02 -21.56
C ARG A 266 15.19 -48.49 -21.86
N GLY A 267 15.67 -49.44 -21.05
CA GLY A 267 15.42 -50.88 -21.19
C GLY A 267 14.19 -51.41 -20.44
N LEU A 268 13.56 -50.62 -19.57
CA LEU A 268 12.45 -51.10 -18.72
C LEU A 268 11.04 -50.86 -19.30
N PHE A 269 10.93 -50.20 -20.46
CA PHE A 269 9.65 -49.80 -21.06
C PHE A 269 9.30 -50.54 -22.37
N LEU A 270 10.15 -51.46 -22.81
CA LEU A 270 9.90 -52.34 -23.96
C LEU A 270 10.06 -53.80 -23.52
N GLY A 271 9.10 -54.24 -22.71
CA GLY A 271 8.94 -55.64 -22.31
C GLY A 271 8.57 -56.54 -23.50
N ASP A 272 9.20 -57.72 -23.50
CA ASP A 272 9.06 -58.85 -24.41
C ASP A 272 7.65 -59.09 -24.97
N ARG A 273 7.49 -58.87 -26.28
CA ARG A 273 6.31 -59.27 -27.08
C ARG A 273 6.45 -60.68 -27.67
N GLN A 274 6.90 -61.67 -26.89
CA GLN A 274 7.02 -63.06 -27.37
C GLN A 274 6.32 -64.13 -26.52
N SER A 275 5.61 -63.77 -25.45
CA SER A 275 4.96 -64.75 -24.55
C SER A 275 3.43 -64.66 -24.46
N LEU A 276 2.76 -64.05 -25.44
CA LEU A 276 1.30 -63.83 -25.43
C LEU A 276 0.49 -64.65 -26.46
N ASP A 277 1.13 -65.45 -27.32
CA ASP A 277 0.46 -66.23 -28.37
C ASP A 277 0.27 -67.74 -28.08
N ARG A 278 0.41 -68.19 -26.82
CA ARG A 278 0.34 -69.62 -26.49
C ARG A 278 -0.76 -70.02 -25.49
N ARG A 279 -1.86 -69.27 -25.38
CA ARG A 279 -2.98 -69.62 -24.48
C ARG A 279 -4.38 -69.53 -25.11
N LEU A 280 -4.50 -69.80 -26.40
CA LEU A 280 -5.79 -70.02 -27.07
C LEU A 280 -5.82 -71.37 -27.79
N ASN A 281 -5.68 -72.47 -27.04
CA ASN A 281 -6.20 -73.77 -27.48
C ASN A 281 -6.23 -74.78 -26.32
N ARG A 282 -7.42 -75.09 -25.78
CA ARG A 282 -7.95 -76.46 -25.53
C ARG A 282 -9.15 -76.44 -24.54
N PRO A 283 -10.22 -77.25 -24.78
CA PRO A 283 -11.47 -77.17 -24.02
C PRO A 283 -11.70 -78.33 -23.02
N SER A 284 -12.75 -78.13 -22.20
CA SER A 284 -13.71 -79.11 -21.60
C SER A 284 -13.60 -79.51 -20.12
N ALA A 285 -14.79 -79.45 -19.48
CA ALA A 285 -15.35 -80.27 -18.39
C ALA A 285 -15.22 -79.82 -16.90
N SER A 286 -16.32 -79.21 -16.43
CA SER A 286 -17.19 -79.59 -15.28
C SER A 286 -16.69 -79.65 -13.81
N PRO A 287 -17.61 -79.48 -12.82
CA PRO A 287 -17.36 -78.89 -11.49
C PRO A 287 -17.62 -79.85 -10.28
N MET A 288 -17.73 -79.31 -9.05
CA MET A 288 -17.96 -79.95 -7.71
C MET A 288 -16.66 -80.17 -6.92
N GLU A 289 -16.53 -79.94 -5.61
CA GLU A 289 -17.43 -79.69 -4.47
C GLU A 289 -16.51 -79.28 -3.29
N ALA A 290 -16.81 -78.27 -2.47
CA ALA A 290 -17.47 -78.34 -1.13
C ALA A 290 -16.47 -77.80 -0.06
N ASN A 291 -16.79 -76.67 0.61
CA ASN A 291 -17.49 -76.57 1.92
C ASN A 291 -16.44 -76.68 3.08
N GLU A 292 -16.31 -75.86 4.13
CA GLU A 292 -17.19 -75.06 4.99
C GLU A 292 -16.32 -73.94 5.66
N SER A 293 -16.75 -72.69 5.78
CA SER A 293 -17.47 -72.12 6.94
C SER A 293 -16.83 -72.37 8.32
N ALA A 294 -16.32 -71.31 8.98
CA ALA A 294 -16.78 -70.82 10.30
C ALA A 294 -15.68 -70.07 11.10
N GLY A 295 -16.08 -68.93 11.69
CA GLY A 295 -15.69 -68.57 13.06
C GLY A 295 -14.45 -67.69 13.29
N ASN A 296 -14.68 -66.40 13.52
CA ASN A 296 -13.95 -65.61 14.54
C ASN A 296 -14.81 -65.72 15.84
N PRO A 297 -14.31 -65.77 17.11
CA PRO A 297 -13.26 -64.90 17.67
C PRO A 297 -12.35 -65.47 18.80
N THR A 298 -11.27 -64.72 19.09
CA THR A 298 -10.56 -64.59 20.40
C THR A 298 -10.02 -65.85 21.10
N LEU A 299 -8.69 -66.05 21.01
CA LEU A 299 -7.88 -66.60 22.11
C LEU A 299 -6.59 -65.80 22.23
N ALA A 300 -6.38 -65.23 23.41
CA ALA A 300 -5.17 -64.54 23.83
C ALA A 300 -4.05 -65.55 24.09
N LEU A 301 -2.86 -65.28 23.53
CA LEU A 301 -1.56 -65.82 23.92
C LEU A 301 -0.54 -64.80 23.38
N GLY A 302 0.46 -64.29 24.08
CA GLY A 302 0.95 -64.43 25.43
C GLY A 302 2.23 -63.59 25.48
N ASP A 303 2.22 -62.54 26.30
CA ASP A 303 3.32 -61.60 26.51
C ASP A 303 4.47 -62.28 27.27
N ALA A 304 5.28 -63.09 26.56
CA ALA A 304 6.48 -63.73 27.12
C ALA A 304 7.38 -64.37 26.04
N MET A 305 7.91 -63.58 25.11
CA MET A 305 9.16 -63.93 24.42
C MET A 305 9.99 -62.66 24.16
N ARG A 306 10.36 -61.99 25.25
CA ARG A 306 11.62 -61.25 25.34
C ARG A 306 12.62 -62.20 25.96
N ASP A 307 13.43 -62.85 25.14
CA ASP A 307 14.88 -62.62 25.18
C ASP A 307 15.63 -63.52 24.20
N SER A 308 16.75 -62.97 23.74
CA SER A 308 17.89 -63.69 23.18
C SER A 308 17.76 -64.19 21.73
N MET A 309 17.88 -63.25 20.79
CA MET A 309 18.85 -63.39 19.69
C MET A 309 19.55 -62.06 19.47
N GLY A 310 20.72 -61.91 20.10
CA GLY A 310 21.72 -60.94 19.70
C GLY A 310 22.37 -61.39 18.38
N GLY A 311 22.70 -60.42 17.52
CA GLY A 311 23.56 -60.68 16.36
C GLY A 311 23.02 -60.30 14.99
N SER A 312 22.20 -59.25 14.89
CA SER A 312 22.27 -58.30 13.78
C SER A 312 21.42 -57.09 14.17
N GLN A 313 21.98 -55.89 14.10
CA GLN A 313 21.17 -54.68 14.00
C GLN A 313 20.47 -54.73 12.64
N GLN A 314 19.48 -55.61 12.48
CA GLN A 314 18.46 -55.36 11.48
C GLN A 314 17.86 -54.03 11.90
N MET A 315 18.09 -53.00 11.09
CA MET A 315 17.27 -51.80 11.11
C MET A 315 15.82 -52.29 11.06
N ILE A 316 15.16 -52.35 12.21
CA ILE A 316 13.73 -52.51 12.26
C ILE A 316 13.23 -51.20 11.67
N ILE A 317 12.98 -51.19 10.36
CA ILE A 317 12.21 -50.14 9.70
C ILE A 317 10.85 -50.18 10.38
N THR A 318 10.72 -49.36 11.42
CA THR A 318 9.49 -49.22 12.17
C THR A 318 8.55 -48.51 11.20
N ARG A 319 7.61 -49.24 10.59
CA ARG A 319 6.62 -48.64 9.68
C ARG A 319 5.94 -47.47 10.40
N GLU A 320 5.92 -46.32 9.75
CA GLU A 320 5.25 -45.14 10.29
C GLU A 320 3.78 -45.44 10.57
N PRO A 321 3.17 -44.80 11.61
CA PRO A 321 1.72 -44.68 11.63
C PRO A 321 1.29 -44.01 10.32
N SER A 322 0.23 -44.51 9.68
CA SER A 322 -0.27 -44.02 8.38
C SER A 322 -0.91 -42.62 8.45
N THR A 323 -0.45 -41.75 9.34
CA THR A 323 -0.93 -40.38 9.48
C THR A 323 -0.09 -39.51 8.55
N MET A 324 -0.59 -39.29 7.33
CA MET A 324 -0.04 -38.29 6.41
C MET A 324 0.07 -36.95 7.14
N ALA A 325 1.29 -36.45 7.28
CA ALA A 325 1.55 -35.14 7.84
C ALA A 325 1.33 -34.08 6.76
N TYR A 326 0.60 -33.03 7.14
CA TYR A 326 0.20 -31.97 6.23
C TYR A 326 0.74 -30.64 6.73
N LYS A 327 1.23 -29.82 5.80
CA LYS A 327 1.65 -28.45 6.05
C LYS A 327 0.58 -27.49 5.53
N GLU A 328 0.26 -26.48 6.34
CA GLU A 328 -0.63 -25.39 5.94
C GLU A 328 0.20 -24.22 5.41
N THR A 329 -0.16 -23.71 4.24
CA THR A 329 0.48 -22.57 3.58
C THR A 329 -0.55 -21.43 3.44
N GLU A 330 -0.19 -20.26 3.95
CA GLU A 330 -1.02 -19.05 3.89
C GLU A 330 -0.69 -18.22 2.65
N LEU A 331 -1.71 -17.89 1.86
CA LEU A 331 -1.60 -17.06 0.66
C LEU A 331 -2.50 -15.83 0.80
N ASN A 332 -1.97 -14.65 0.49
CA ASN A 332 -2.77 -13.42 0.48
C ASN A 332 -3.40 -13.24 -0.90
N LEU A 333 -4.72 -13.07 -0.93
CA LEU A 333 -5.49 -12.80 -2.13
C LEU A 333 -6.05 -11.38 -2.05
N PHE A 334 -5.64 -10.55 -3.01
CA PHE A 334 -6.20 -9.22 -3.19
C PHE A 334 -7.15 -9.23 -4.37
N VAL A 335 -8.37 -8.76 -4.14
CA VAL A 335 -9.41 -8.67 -5.16
C VAL A 335 -9.79 -7.21 -5.32
N TYR A 336 -9.85 -6.75 -6.57
CA TYR A 336 -10.23 -5.39 -6.91
C TYR A 336 -11.53 -5.40 -7.70
N SER A 337 -12.49 -4.56 -7.32
CA SER A 337 -13.77 -4.52 -8.02
C SER A 337 -13.62 -4.11 -9.48
N GLY A 338 -12.59 -3.32 -9.83
CA GLY A 338 -12.30 -2.92 -11.21
C GLY A 338 -11.85 -4.07 -12.13
N ASP A 339 -11.48 -5.23 -11.58
CA ASP A 339 -11.07 -6.42 -12.35
C ASP A 339 -12.26 -7.22 -12.89
N ARG A 340 -13.48 -6.85 -12.50
CA ARG A 340 -14.71 -7.43 -13.09
C ARG A 340 -14.85 -7.02 -14.55
N ASP A 341 -15.68 -7.73 -15.31
CA ASP A 341 -16.02 -7.32 -16.68
C ASP A 341 -17.04 -6.17 -16.70
N TRP A 342 -16.56 -4.98 -16.37
CA TRP A 342 -17.35 -3.75 -16.33
C TRP A 342 -17.69 -3.21 -17.72
N VAL A 343 -17.13 -3.76 -18.80
CA VAL A 343 -17.36 -3.29 -20.17
C VAL A 343 -18.61 -3.96 -20.74
N SER A 344 -18.72 -5.28 -20.64
CA SER A 344 -19.88 -6.01 -21.17
C SER A 344 -21.00 -6.21 -20.16
N ASN A 345 -20.69 -6.18 -18.86
CA ASN A 345 -21.69 -6.32 -17.79
C ASN A 345 -22.12 -4.95 -17.27
N SER A 346 -23.43 -4.70 -17.26
CA SER A 346 -24.04 -3.47 -16.70
C SER A 346 -24.84 -3.71 -15.42
N THR A 347 -24.96 -4.95 -14.95
CA THR A 347 -25.70 -5.29 -13.73
C THR A 347 -24.80 -5.28 -12.49
N GLU A 348 -23.52 -5.59 -12.67
CA GLU A 348 -22.51 -5.54 -11.60
C GLU A 348 -22.02 -4.12 -11.34
N THR A 349 -21.79 -3.80 -10.07
CA THR A 349 -21.25 -2.52 -9.59
C THR A 349 -20.02 -2.77 -8.73
N ARG A 350 -19.28 -1.72 -8.36
CA ARG A 350 -18.16 -1.86 -7.41
C ARG A 350 -18.51 -2.48 -6.05
N TYR A 351 -19.79 -2.46 -5.66
CA TYR A 351 -20.28 -3.05 -4.40
C TYR A 351 -21.03 -4.38 -4.60
N ASN A 352 -21.26 -4.79 -5.84
CA ASN A 352 -21.87 -6.06 -6.19
C ASN A 352 -21.22 -6.60 -7.46
N PHE A 353 -20.19 -7.43 -7.31
CA PHE A 353 -19.39 -7.91 -8.43
C PHE A 353 -18.91 -9.34 -8.25
N SER A 354 -18.52 -9.95 -9.36
CA SER A 354 -17.94 -11.29 -9.39
C SER A 354 -16.54 -11.26 -10.00
N VAL A 355 -15.65 -12.10 -9.46
CA VAL A 355 -14.33 -12.34 -10.04
C VAL A 355 -14.13 -13.84 -10.27
N SER A 356 -13.62 -14.19 -11.45
CA SER A 356 -13.25 -15.55 -11.81
C SER A 356 -11.76 -15.77 -11.55
N PHE A 357 -11.41 -16.91 -10.96
CA PHE A 357 -10.03 -17.30 -10.67
C PHE A 357 -9.53 -18.43 -11.58
N ASP A 358 -10.42 -19.07 -12.34
CA ASP A 358 -10.05 -20.13 -13.29
C ASP A 358 -10.05 -19.59 -14.74
N PRO A 359 -8.88 -19.40 -15.36
CA PRO A 359 -8.79 -18.92 -16.74
C PRO A 359 -9.38 -19.93 -17.76
N GLY A 360 -9.45 -21.23 -17.41
CA GLY A 360 -10.05 -22.24 -18.28
C GLY A 360 -11.58 -22.16 -18.38
N ASN A 361 -12.22 -21.41 -17.48
CA ASN A 361 -13.66 -21.22 -17.42
C ASN A 361 -14.08 -19.81 -17.91
N MET A 362 -13.14 -19.03 -18.43
CA MET A 362 -13.43 -17.74 -19.04
C MET A 362 -14.10 -17.97 -20.41
N PRO A 363 -15.26 -17.35 -20.69
CA PRO A 363 -15.89 -17.44 -22.01
C PRO A 363 -14.93 -16.97 -23.10
N VAL A 364 -14.86 -17.71 -24.21
CA VAL A 364 -14.00 -17.40 -25.37
C VAL A 364 -14.40 -16.02 -25.93
N GLY A 365 -13.52 -15.03 -25.82
CA GLY A 365 -13.71 -13.66 -26.34
C GLY A 365 -12.82 -12.60 -25.67
N LEU A 366 -12.82 -11.37 -26.20
CA LEU A 366 -12.17 -10.19 -25.61
C LEU A 366 -12.89 -9.77 -24.31
N ARG A 367 -12.67 -10.49 -23.20
CA ARG A 367 -13.04 -10.02 -21.86
C ARG A 367 -11.80 -9.70 -21.05
N LEU A 368 -11.78 -8.50 -20.49
CA LEU A 368 -10.68 -7.90 -19.73
C LEU A 368 -10.78 -8.22 -18.23
N SER A 369 -11.13 -9.45 -17.84
CA SER A 369 -11.10 -9.81 -16.42
C SER A 369 -9.77 -10.49 -16.10
N PRO A 370 -8.82 -9.78 -15.45
CA PRO A 370 -7.58 -10.40 -15.01
C PRO A 370 -7.90 -11.51 -14.00
N THR A 371 -7.16 -12.62 -14.10
CA THR A 371 -7.33 -13.79 -13.22
C THR A 371 -6.07 -13.98 -12.36
N SER A 372 -6.20 -14.67 -11.24
CA SER A 372 -5.05 -15.03 -10.40
C SER A 372 -4.07 -15.90 -11.20
N THR A 373 -2.78 -15.59 -11.14
CA THR A 373 -1.72 -16.41 -11.75
C THR A 373 -1.57 -17.77 -11.07
N VAL A 374 -1.93 -17.85 -9.78
CA VAL A 374 -1.87 -19.07 -8.98
C VAL A 374 -3.26 -19.66 -8.82
N LYS A 375 -3.40 -20.94 -9.17
CA LYS A 375 -4.60 -21.72 -8.89
C LYS A 375 -4.55 -22.25 -7.46
N PHE A 376 -5.42 -21.74 -6.61
CA PHE A 376 -5.56 -22.20 -5.22
C PHE A 376 -6.11 -23.62 -5.18
N ARG A 377 -5.40 -24.56 -4.55
CA ARG A 377 -5.78 -25.96 -4.43
C ARG A 377 -5.78 -26.42 -2.98
N ASN A 378 -6.59 -27.43 -2.65
CA ASN A 378 -6.67 -28.02 -1.31
C ASN A 378 -6.88 -26.97 -0.21
N ILE A 379 -7.85 -26.08 -0.40
CA ILE A 379 -8.11 -24.96 0.49
C ILE A 379 -8.81 -25.49 1.74
N VAL A 380 -8.20 -25.29 2.90
CA VAL A 380 -8.75 -25.69 4.19
C VAL A 380 -9.48 -24.54 4.88
N ARG A 381 -9.11 -23.30 4.58
CA ARG A 381 -9.72 -22.13 5.22
C ARG A 381 -9.56 -20.88 4.35
N ILE A 382 -10.59 -20.04 4.33
CA ILE A 382 -10.55 -18.70 3.72
C ILE A 382 -10.95 -17.70 4.78
N GLU A 383 -10.16 -16.64 4.97
CA GLU A 383 -10.38 -15.60 5.97
C GLU A 383 -10.47 -14.22 5.31
N LEU A 384 -11.35 -13.37 5.82
CA LEU A 384 -11.42 -11.95 5.47
C LEU A 384 -10.52 -11.13 6.37
N VAL A 385 -9.59 -10.39 5.77
CA VAL A 385 -8.67 -9.51 6.50
C VAL A 385 -9.25 -8.11 6.59
N LYS A 386 -9.61 -7.52 5.43
CA LYS A 386 -10.18 -6.17 5.34
C LYS A 386 -10.81 -5.91 3.97
N ALA A 387 -11.69 -4.92 3.92
CA ALA A 387 -12.16 -4.31 2.68
C ALA A 387 -11.86 -2.80 2.71
N ILE A 388 -11.32 -2.25 1.64
CA ILE A 388 -11.05 -0.83 1.48
C ILE A 388 -12.10 -0.28 0.51
N MET A 389 -12.85 0.72 0.96
CA MET A 389 -13.98 1.29 0.22
C MET A 389 -13.76 2.78 -0.02
N PRO A 390 -14.21 3.34 -1.16
CA PRO A 390 -14.16 4.78 -1.39
C PRO A 390 -15.17 5.53 -0.49
N GLY A 391 -14.79 6.71 -0.02
CA GLY A 391 -15.61 7.61 0.80
C GLY A 391 -16.56 8.49 0.00
N GLU A 392 -17.12 7.93 -1.06
CA GLU A 392 -18.10 8.59 -1.92
C GLU A 392 -19.53 8.47 -1.38
N SER A 393 -20.45 9.17 -2.02
CA SER A 393 -21.89 9.03 -1.74
C SER A 393 -22.42 7.70 -2.28
N LEU A 394 -23.08 6.94 -1.42
CA LEU A 394 -23.70 5.66 -1.74
C LEU A 394 -25.10 5.78 -2.33
N ASP A 395 -25.73 6.95 -2.17
CA ASP A 395 -27.07 7.25 -2.65
C ASP A 395 -27.10 8.51 -3.52
N TYR A 396 -28.22 8.70 -4.21
CA TYR A 396 -28.49 9.91 -4.99
C TYR A 396 -28.45 11.13 -4.06
N SER A 397 -27.95 12.26 -4.57
CA SER A 397 -27.79 13.47 -3.78
C SER A 397 -29.09 13.88 -3.09
N LEU A 398 -29.02 14.16 -1.79
CA LEU A 398 -30.16 14.71 -1.04
C LEU A 398 -30.27 16.21 -1.34
N VAL A 399 -31.18 16.54 -2.23
CA VAL A 399 -31.51 17.93 -2.54
C VAL A 399 -32.37 18.49 -1.39
N THR A 400 -31.78 19.35 -0.58
CA THR A 400 -32.47 20.01 0.54
C THR A 400 -32.70 21.48 0.23
N ARG A 401 -33.84 22.01 0.67
CA ARG A 401 -34.09 23.45 0.66
C ARG A 401 -33.41 24.07 1.87
N GLY A 402 -32.65 25.14 1.67
CA GLY A 402 -32.05 25.88 2.79
C GLY A 402 -33.14 26.36 3.76
N TYR A 403 -32.93 26.11 5.06
CA TYR A 403 -33.90 26.45 6.12
C TYR A 403 -34.13 27.97 6.27
N SER A 404 -33.24 28.83 5.75
CA SER A 404 -33.33 30.28 5.88
C SER A 404 -33.90 30.97 4.62
N GLY A 405 -35.21 30.86 4.36
CA GLY A 405 -35.96 31.72 3.43
C GLY A 405 -35.53 31.75 1.95
N GLY A 406 -34.47 31.03 1.57
CA GLY A 406 -33.96 30.96 0.21
C GLY A 406 -34.78 29.99 -0.66
N ALA A 407 -34.99 30.35 -1.92
CA ALA A 407 -35.50 29.44 -2.95
C ALA A 407 -34.42 28.48 -3.48
N THR A 408 -33.20 28.55 -2.96
CA THR A 408 -32.05 27.79 -3.44
C THR A 408 -32.02 26.40 -2.80
N TYR A 409 -32.02 25.38 -3.65
CA TYR A 409 -31.75 24.01 -3.27
C TYR A 409 -30.25 23.78 -3.19
N SER A 410 -29.81 23.00 -2.20
CA SER A 410 -28.41 22.64 -2.01
C SER A 410 -28.26 21.17 -1.59
N ASN A 411 -27.12 20.57 -1.91
CA ASN A 411 -26.77 19.21 -1.49
C ASN A 411 -25.50 19.22 -0.61
N PRO A 412 -25.63 19.49 0.71
CA PRO A 412 -24.48 19.54 1.60
C PRO A 412 -24.05 18.17 2.16
N TYR A 413 -24.85 17.12 1.95
CA TYR A 413 -24.65 15.83 2.63
C TYR A 413 -24.00 14.78 1.73
N ASN A 414 -22.92 14.16 2.23
CA ASN A 414 -22.32 12.96 1.66
C ASN A 414 -22.72 11.76 2.53
N ILE A 415 -23.67 10.95 2.04
CA ILE A 415 -24.04 9.68 2.70
C ILE A 415 -23.08 8.60 2.21
N ASN A 416 -21.98 8.43 2.93
CA ASN A 416 -20.95 7.44 2.62
C ASN A 416 -21.08 6.18 3.48
N VAL A 417 -20.13 5.25 3.32
CA VAL A 417 -20.05 3.98 4.06
C VAL A 417 -20.08 4.17 5.59
N LEU A 418 -19.54 5.27 6.12
CA LEU A 418 -19.52 5.56 7.55
C LEU A 418 -20.87 6.02 8.10
N SER A 419 -21.85 6.29 7.22
CA SER A 419 -23.22 6.61 7.63
C SER A 419 -23.94 5.38 8.21
N PHE A 420 -23.38 4.19 8.04
CA PHE A 420 -23.89 2.94 8.58
C PHE A 420 -23.04 2.45 9.76
N PRO A 421 -23.65 1.84 10.79
CA PRO A 421 -22.90 1.30 11.94
C PRO A 421 -21.94 0.17 11.54
N TYR A 422 -22.31 -0.60 10.52
CA TYR A 422 -21.50 -1.63 9.90
C TYR A 422 -22.01 -1.88 8.47
N VAL A 423 -21.18 -2.54 7.66
CA VAL A 423 -21.57 -3.06 6.34
C VAL A 423 -21.52 -4.58 6.39
N GLN A 424 -22.54 -5.23 5.85
CA GLN A 424 -22.56 -6.69 5.72
C GLN A 424 -21.85 -7.06 4.41
N LEU A 425 -20.92 -8.00 4.46
CA LEU A 425 -20.35 -8.62 3.28
C LEU A 425 -20.95 -10.00 3.12
N ASN A 426 -21.74 -10.19 2.07
CA ASN A 426 -22.23 -11.49 1.65
C ASN A 426 -21.33 -12.03 0.52
N ILE A 427 -20.78 -13.22 0.73
CA ILE A 427 -20.10 -14.00 -0.28
C ILE A 427 -20.83 -15.34 -0.35
N PRO A 428 -21.73 -15.56 -1.33
CA PRO A 428 -22.54 -16.77 -1.42
C PRO A 428 -21.72 -18.05 -1.40
N GLU A 429 -20.50 -18.02 -1.94
CA GLU A 429 -19.58 -19.16 -1.95
C GLU A 429 -18.97 -19.47 -0.57
N LEU A 430 -19.06 -18.54 0.39
CA LEU A 430 -18.47 -18.60 1.74
C LEU A 430 -19.51 -18.37 2.86
N ASP A 431 -20.78 -18.65 2.60
CA ASP A 431 -21.92 -18.34 3.47
C ASP A 431 -21.85 -18.89 4.92
N ASN A 432 -22.82 -18.45 5.76
CA ASN A 432 -23.12 -19.00 7.09
C ASN A 432 -22.02 -18.82 8.15
N ASN A 433 -21.44 -17.63 8.24
CA ASN A 433 -20.45 -17.33 9.28
C ASN A 433 -20.98 -16.37 10.36
N VAL A 434 -22.02 -15.59 10.05
CA VAL A 434 -22.65 -14.65 10.97
C VAL A 434 -24.07 -15.13 11.28
N TYR A 435 -24.50 -14.97 12.53
CA TYR A 435 -25.86 -15.26 12.96
C TYR A 435 -26.52 -14.00 13.51
N GLY A 436 -27.71 -13.68 13.01
CA GLY A 436 -28.51 -12.54 13.41
C GLY A 436 -30.01 -12.80 13.26
N THR A 437 -30.82 -11.81 13.60
CA THR A 437 -32.29 -11.89 13.48
C THR A 437 -32.79 -11.59 12.07
N ASN A 438 -31.93 -11.05 11.21
CA ASN A 438 -32.22 -10.78 9.80
C ASN A 438 -31.64 -11.91 8.93
N LEU A 439 -32.39 -12.32 7.90
CA LEU A 439 -31.95 -13.31 6.91
C LEU A 439 -30.67 -12.88 6.18
N SER A 440 -30.52 -11.59 5.86
CA SER A 440 -29.31 -11.05 5.22
C SER A 440 -28.08 -11.18 6.12
N ALA A 441 -28.22 -10.86 7.40
CA ALA A 441 -27.18 -11.03 8.39
C ALA A 441 -26.79 -12.51 8.55
N ASN A 442 -27.75 -13.44 8.53
CA ASN A 442 -27.50 -14.88 8.59
C ASN A 442 -26.72 -15.42 7.37
N ALA A 443 -27.01 -14.87 6.19
CA ALA A 443 -26.30 -15.24 4.96
C ALA A 443 -24.95 -14.52 4.82
N SER A 444 -24.64 -13.52 5.65
CA SER A 444 -23.41 -12.74 5.52
C SER A 444 -22.16 -13.53 5.94
N PHE A 445 -21.08 -13.33 5.19
CA PHE A 445 -19.76 -13.88 5.51
C PHE A 445 -19.08 -13.10 6.64
N GLY A 446 -19.30 -11.78 6.69
CA GLY A 446 -18.71 -10.95 7.72
C GLY A 446 -19.40 -9.60 7.90
N MET A 447 -19.30 -9.08 9.13
CA MET A 447 -19.79 -7.76 9.52
C MET A 447 -18.61 -6.81 9.63
N LEU A 448 -18.57 -5.81 8.76
CA LEU A 448 -17.45 -4.90 8.60
C LEU A 448 -17.70 -3.58 9.31
N GLN A 449 -16.76 -3.15 10.15
CA GLN A 449 -16.79 -1.84 10.80
C GLN A 449 -15.54 -1.05 10.43
N TYR A 450 -15.65 0.28 10.45
CA TYR A 450 -14.52 1.18 10.24
C TYR A 450 -13.35 0.85 11.18
N ASP A 451 -12.15 0.75 10.60
CA ASP A 451 -10.90 0.61 11.33
C ASP A 451 -10.46 1.97 11.89
N ALA A 452 -10.50 2.10 13.22
CA ALA A 452 -10.09 3.31 13.91
C ALA A 452 -8.60 3.65 13.72
N ASN A 453 -7.77 2.67 13.34
CA ASN A 453 -6.35 2.88 13.06
C ASN A 453 -6.10 3.36 11.63
N TRP A 454 -7.12 3.39 10.77
CA TRP A 454 -7.01 3.93 9.43
C TRP A 454 -6.92 5.45 9.49
N ILE A 455 -5.74 5.98 9.19
CA ILE A 455 -5.49 7.41 9.12
C ILE A 455 -5.80 7.87 7.71
N TYR A 456 -6.91 8.56 7.53
CA TYR A 456 -7.14 9.36 6.33
C TYR A 456 -6.61 10.78 6.57
N ASP A 457 -6.12 11.44 5.52
CA ASP A 457 -5.67 12.83 5.61
C ASP A 457 -6.89 13.74 5.79
N THR A 458 -7.14 14.17 7.02
CA THR A 458 -8.24 15.06 7.39
C THR A 458 -8.00 16.52 6.99
N ASN A 459 -6.76 16.90 6.70
CA ASN A 459 -6.38 18.30 6.46
C ASN A 459 -6.49 18.69 4.99
N ASN A 460 -6.62 17.71 4.11
CA ASN A 460 -6.82 17.93 2.71
C ASN A 460 -8.31 17.82 2.38
N ALA A 461 -8.97 18.95 2.15
CA ALA A 461 -10.38 19.01 1.72
C ALA A 461 -10.62 18.31 0.37
N THR A 462 -9.56 17.95 -0.36
CA THR A 462 -9.58 17.14 -1.60
C THR A 462 -9.05 15.72 -1.39
N ALA A 463 -8.72 15.32 -0.15
CA ALA A 463 -8.33 13.95 0.15
C ALA A 463 -9.50 13.03 -0.19
N ARG A 464 -9.22 12.14 -1.13
CA ARG A 464 -10.09 11.04 -1.52
C ARG A 464 -10.04 10.03 -0.40
N GLY A 465 -10.89 10.23 0.60
CA GLY A 465 -10.92 9.38 1.77
C GLY A 465 -11.30 7.98 1.33
N TYR A 466 -10.39 7.03 1.45
CA TYR A 466 -10.75 5.61 1.51
C TYR A 466 -11.01 5.26 2.95
N PHE A 467 -11.89 4.29 3.18
CA PHE A 467 -12.17 3.74 4.48
C PHE A 467 -11.75 2.27 4.51
N ALA A 468 -10.88 1.91 5.45
CA ALA A 468 -10.65 0.51 5.76
C ALA A 468 -11.75 0.00 6.68
N MET A 469 -12.40 -1.06 6.23
CA MET A 469 -13.48 -1.74 6.90
C MET A 469 -12.97 -3.12 7.31
N ILE A 470 -12.91 -3.39 8.61
CA ILE A 470 -12.37 -4.62 9.19
C ILE A 470 -13.47 -5.45 9.85
N PRO A 471 -13.34 -6.79 9.88
CA PRO A 471 -14.25 -7.62 10.66
C PRO A 471 -13.98 -7.47 12.15
N LYS A 472 -15.01 -7.14 12.97
CA LYS A 472 -14.81 -6.76 14.38
C LYS A 472 -15.30 -7.76 15.43
N PHE A 473 -16.21 -8.67 15.09
CA PHE A 473 -16.92 -9.45 16.12
C PHE A 473 -16.71 -10.96 16.05
N LEU A 474 -16.15 -11.49 14.95
CA LEU A 474 -15.89 -12.93 14.77
C LEU A 474 -14.70 -13.12 13.82
N LYS A 475 -14.00 -14.25 13.94
CA LYS A 475 -13.07 -14.69 12.89
C LYS A 475 -13.89 -14.85 11.62
N CYS A 476 -13.77 -13.92 10.67
CA CYS A 476 -14.51 -13.98 9.42
C CYS A 476 -13.87 -15.01 8.51
N GLN A 477 -14.19 -16.28 8.74
CA GLN A 477 -13.51 -17.41 8.12
C GLN A 477 -14.48 -18.52 7.75
N LYS A 478 -14.27 -19.12 6.57
CA LYS A 478 -14.90 -20.38 6.18
C LYS A 478 -13.89 -21.49 6.34
N VAL A 479 -14.22 -22.53 7.12
CA VAL A 479 -13.36 -23.70 7.34
C VAL A 479 -13.93 -24.89 6.58
N TYR A 480 -13.11 -25.55 5.77
CA TYR A 480 -13.45 -26.75 5.01
C TYR A 480 -12.87 -27.96 5.74
N GLN A 481 -13.69 -28.59 6.58
CA GLN A 481 -13.33 -29.80 7.32
C GLN A 481 -14.48 -30.82 7.27
N PRO A 482 -14.18 -32.12 7.17
CA PRO A 482 -12.84 -32.72 7.04
C PRO A 482 -12.25 -32.61 5.63
N THR A 483 -13.08 -32.32 4.62
CA THR A 483 -12.68 -32.32 3.21
C THR A 483 -12.32 -30.90 2.76
N PRO A 484 -11.07 -30.65 2.33
CA PRO A 484 -10.66 -29.36 1.76
C PRO A 484 -11.40 -29.04 0.46
N LEU A 485 -11.58 -27.75 0.17
CA LEU A 485 -12.09 -27.30 -1.12
C LEU A 485 -11.01 -27.51 -2.20
N ALA A 486 -11.36 -28.26 -3.25
CA ALA A 486 -10.40 -28.68 -4.27
C ALA A 486 -9.78 -27.50 -5.04
N THR A 487 -10.58 -26.51 -5.43
CA THR A 487 -10.10 -25.30 -6.12
C THR A 487 -11.06 -24.13 -5.90
N LEU A 488 -10.51 -22.90 -5.86
CA LEU A 488 -11.31 -21.68 -5.91
C LEU A 488 -11.61 -21.34 -7.38
N GLN A 489 -12.89 -21.28 -7.75
CA GLN A 489 -13.29 -21.00 -9.14
C GLN A 489 -13.77 -19.56 -9.33
N LYS A 490 -14.69 -19.12 -8.48
CA LYS A 490 -15.35 -17.82 -8.55
C LYS A 490 -15.63 -17.34 -7.12
N LEU A 491 -15.57 -16.03 -6.91
CA LEU A 491 -16.15 -15.40 -5.72
C LEU A 491 -17.06 -14.27 -6.16
N THR A 492 -18.20 -14.16 -5.48
CA THR A 492 -19.18 -13.11 -5.68
C THR A 492 -19.25 -12.27 -4.42
N PHE A 493 -19.01 -10.96 -4.54
CA PHE A 493 -18.99 -10.04 -3.41
C PHE A 493 -20.22 -9.15 -3.48
N ASN A 494 -21.05 -9.19 -2.44
CA ASN A 494 -22.20 -8.32 -2.30
C ASN A 494 -22.11 -7.57 -0.96
N PHE A 495 -21.90 -6.26 -1.04
CA PHE A 495 -21.91 -5.39 0.12
C PHE A 495 -23.33 -4.88 0.36
N GLN A 496 -23.81 -5.04 1.59
CA GLN A 496 -25.17 -4.72 1.99
C GLN A 496 -25.18 -3.80 3.21
N ARG A 497 -26.23 -2.98 3.29
CA ARG A 497 -26.56 -2.19 4.47
C ARG A 497 -27.03 -3.12 5.60
N PRO A 498 -27.09 -2.66 6.86
CA PRO A 498 -27.57 -3.45 8.00
C PRO A 498 -28.97 -4.08 7.84
N ASP A 499 -29.82 -3.49 6.99
CA ASP A 499 -31.17 -3.99 6.69
C ASP A 499 -31.17 -5.13 5.64
N GLY A 500 -30.04 -5.39 4.99
CA GLY A 500 -29.89 -6.40 3.93
C GLY A 500 -30.07 -5.86 2.51
N THR A 501 -30.35 -4.56 2.35
CA THR A 501 -30.40 -3.93 1.02
C THR A 501 -28.97 -3.72 0.46
N PRO A 502 -28.78 -3.69 -0.87
CA PRO A 502 -27.46 -3.40 -1.44
C PRO A 502 -26.90 -2.06 -0.94
N LEU A 503 -25.58 -2.00 -0.74
CA LEU A 503 -24.92 -0.81 -0.19
C LEU A 503 -25.15 0.42 -1.09
N SER A 504 -25.04 0.24 -2.41
CA SER A 504 -25.44 1.22 -3.42
C SER A 504 -26.05 0.52 -4.64
N THR A 505 -27.09 1.14 -5.21
CA THR A 505 -27.71 0.74 -6.48
C THR A 505 -27.24 1.59 -7.66
N ILE A 506 -26.40 2.60 -7.39
CA ILE A 506 -25.91 3.52 -8.43
C ILE A 506 -24.93 2.76 -9.32
N PRO A 507 -25.13 2.78 -10.66
CA PRO A 507 -24.16 2.24 -11.58
C PRO A 507 -22.86 3.03 -11.49
N ASP A 508 -21.74 2.32 -11.38
CA ASP A 508 -20.44 2.95 -11.24
C ASP A 508 -19.65 3.09 -12.56
N THR A 509 -20.22 2.52 -13.62
CA THR A 509 -19.82 2.74 -15.01
C THR A 509 -20.80 3.68 -15.69
N LEU A 510 -20.30 4.56 -16.56
CA LEU A 510 -21.13 5.48 -17.33
C LEU A 510 -20.99 5.21 -18.83
N ASN A 511 -22.07 5.42 -19.57
CA ASN A 511 -22.04 5.37 -21.03
C ASN A 511 -21.67 6.74 -21.59
N ILE A 512 -20.93 6.73 -22.70
CA ILE A 512 -20.45 7.93 -23.39
C ILE A 512 -21.45 8.31 -24.47
N SER A 513 -21.85 9.58 -24.47
CA SER A 513 -22.73 10.16 -25.48
C SER A 513 -21.93 10.91 -26.55
N GLN A 514 -20.95 11.72 -26.13
CA GLN A 514 -20.15 12.52 -27.05
C GLN A 514 -18.78 12.83 -26.46
N ILE A 515 -17.78 13.00 -27.33
CA ILE A 515 -16.46 13.50 -26.98
C ILE A 515 -16.19 14.72 -27.86
N THR A 516 -15.77 15.84 -27.26
CA THR A 516 -15.31 17.04 -27.98
C THR A 516 -13.92 17.45 -27.49
N SER A 517 -13.25 18.31 -28.26
CA SER A 517 -11.93 18.84 -27.92
C SER A 517 -12.02 20.25 -27.36
N SER A 518 -11.03 20.67 -26.57
CA SER A 518 -10.83 22.06 -26.15
C SER A 518 -10.85 23.04 -27.33
N LYS A 519 -10.38 22.60 -28.49
CA LYS A 519 -10.36 23.36 -29.75
C LYS A 519 -11.73 23.78 -30.26
N SER A 520 -12.83 23.16 -29.82
CA SER A 520 -14.19 23.58 -30.15
C SER A 520 -14.72 24.74 -29.30
N TYR A 521 -13.99 25.17 -28.26
CA TYR A 521 -14.44 26.15 -27.29
C TYR A 521 -13.47 27.32 -27.18
N THR A 522 -13.98 28.50 -26.86
CA THR A 522 -13.14 29.66 -26.56
C THR A 522 -12.89 29.74 -25.05
N ILE A 523 -11.64 29.99 -24.64
CA ILE A 523 -11.30 30.23 -23.24
C ILE A 523 -11.99 31.50 -22.75
N ASN A 524 -12.56 31.43 -21.54
CA ASN A 524 -13.08 32.59 -20.81
C ASN A 524 -12.95 32.37 -19.29
N ASN A 525 -13.27 33.40 -18.51
CA ASN A 525 -13.14 33.36 -17.04
C ASN A 525 -14.00 32.28 -16.35
N THR A 526 -15.09 31.83 -17.00
CA THR A 526 -15.97 30.78 -16.45
C THR A 526 -15.66 29.38 -16.98
N PHE A 527 -14.88 29.29 -18.07
CA PHE A 527 -14.47 28.05 -18.71
C PHE A 527 -13.01 28.16 -19.23
N PRO A 528 -12.01 27.83 -18.39
CA PRO A 528 -10.60 27.91 -18.74
C PRO A 528 -10.10 26.77 -19.64
N TYR A 529 -10.91 25.75 -19.92
CA TYR A 529 -10.49 24.55 -20.66
C TYR A 529 -10.74 24.63 -22.19
N GLY A 530 -10.98 25.82 -22.73
CA GLY A 530 -11.12 26.03 -24.18
C GLY A 530 -9.78 26.06 -24.93
N TYR A 531 -9.82 26.52 -26.19
CA TYR A 531 -8.67 26.64 -27.07
C TYR A 531 -7.65 27.65 -26.55
N ASP A 532 -6.40 27.20 -26.34
CA ASP A 532 -5.24 28.04 -26.00
C ASP A 532 -4.19 27.96 -27.11
N ALA A 533 -4.03 29.03 -27.87
CA ALA A 533 -3.06 29.10 -28.95
C ALA A 533 -1.60 28.93 -28.47
N ASN A 534 -1.28 29.25 -27.21
CA ASN A 534 0.09 29.14 -26.67
C ASN A 534 0.44 27.68 -26.34
N VAL A 535 -0.54 26.91 -25.89
CA VAL A 535 -0.37 25.50 -25.49
C VAL A 535 -0.61 24.56 -26.66
N GLU A 536 -1.67 24.79 -27.44
CA GLU A 536 -2.12 23.85 -28.46
C GLU A 536 -1.52 24.11 -29.83
N GLN A 537 -1.05 25.34 -30.12
CA GLN A 537 -0.29 25.75 -31.32
C GLN A 537 -0.85 25.23 -32.68
N SER A 538 -2.17 25.02 -32.79
CA SER A 538 -2.79 24.35 -33.95
C SER A 538 -2.25 22.93 -34.24
N VAL A 539 -1.76 22.23 -33.21
CA VAL A 539 -1.22 20.87 -33.27
C VAL A 539 -2.24 19.86 -32.75
N SER A 540 -2.50 19.83 -31.44
CA SER A 540 -3.46 18.89 -30.82
C SER A 540 -4.22 19.54 -29.66
N ALA A 541 -5.29 18.89 -29.21
CA ALA A 541 -6.13 19.39 -28.15
C ALA A 541 -5.48 19.22 -26.76
N ALA A 542 -5.55 20.26 -25.93
CA ALA A 542 -5.06 20.25 -24.56
C ALA A 542 -6.01 19.52 -23.61
N TYR A 543 -7.31 19.53 -23.92
CA TYR A 543 -8.34 18.85 -23.13
C TYR A 543 -9.36 18.16 -24.05
N TYR A 544 -9.93 17.08 -23.53
CA TYR A 544 -11.09 16.43 -24.12
C TYR A 544 -12.25 16.46 -23.13
N MET A 545 -13.42 16.82 -23.62
CA MET A 545 -14.65 16.88 -22.84
C MET A 545 -15.51 15.69 -23.22
N ILE A 546 -15.80 14.87 -22.22
CA ILE A 546 -16.54 13.63 -22.39
C ILE A 546 -17.91 13.82 -21.78
N GLN A 547 -18.93 13.87 -22.63
CA GLN A 547 -20.32 13.93 -22.21
C GLN A 547 -20.83 12.51 -21.97
N THR A 548 -21.38 12.27 -20.79
CA THR A 548 -22.04 11.00 -20.44
C THR A 548 -23.50 11.03 -20.85
N SER A 549 -24.07 9.86 -21.15
CA SER A 549 -25.49 9.75 -21.56
C SER A 549 -26.44 10.05 -20.40
N THR A 550 -25.99 9.84 -19.16
CA THR A 550 -26.73 10.12 -17.93
C THR A 550 -25.95 11.07 -17.06
N TYR A 551 -26.66 11.79 -16.19
CA TYR A 551 -26.02 12.56 -15.12
C TYR A 551 -25.44 11.64 -14.05
N PHE A 552 -24.36 12.09 -13.40
CA PHE A 552 -23.68 11.42 -12.30
C PHE A 552 -23.44 12.39 -11.14
N ASN A 553 -23.33 11.87 -9.92
CA ASN A 553 -23.09 12.67 -8.72
C ASN A 553 -21.66 13.24 -8.76
N ASN A 554 -21.49 14.51 -8.38
CA ASN A 554 -20.19 15.18 -8.36
C ASN A 554 -19.15 14.49 -7.45
N LEU A 555 -19.59 13.68 -6.49
CA LEU A 555 -18.73 12.88 -5.61
C LEU A 555 -18.27 11.56 -6.24
N THR A 556 -18.85 11.12 -7.37
CA THR A 556 -18.47 9.87 -8.05
C THR A 556 -17.27 10.06 -8.99
N PHE A 557 -17.08 11.27 -9.52
CA PHE A 557 -15.94 11.65 -10.35
C PHE A 557 -15.43 13.01 -9.89
N SER A 558 -14.22 13.03 -9.34
CA SER A 558 -13.59 14.20 -8.76
C SER A 558 -12.29 14.57 -9.48
N VAL A 559 -11.82 15.80 -9.24
CA VAL A 559 -10.58 16.28 -9.84
C VAL A 559 -9.40 15.42 -9.40
N GLY A 560 -8.61 15.04 -10.40
CA GLY A 560 -7.45 14.16 -10.38
C GLY A 560 -7.78 12.67 -10.33
N ASP A 561 -9.05 12.26 -10.41
CA ASP A 561 -9.41 10.85 -10.53
C ASP A 561 -8.84 10.25 -11.81
N ARG A 562 -8.53 8.97 -11.74
CA ARG A 562 -8.09 8.18 -12.89
C ARG A 562 -9.27 7.38 -13.42
N ILE A 563 -9.61 7.63 -14.66
CA ILE A 563 -10.71 6.94 -15.35
C ILE A 563 -10.16 6.05 -16.46
N LEU A 564 -10.83 4.93 -16.72
CA LEU A 564 -10.62 4.12 -17.91
C LEU A 564 -11.79 4.27 -18.86
N MET A 565 -11.50 4.24 -20.15
CA MET A 565 -12.49 4.21 -21.22
C MET A 565 -12.27 2.97 -22.07
N GLN A 566 -13.35 2.30 -22.44
CA GLN A 566 -13.31 1.12 -23.31
C GLN A 566 -14.50 1.11 -24.26
N ASN A 567 -14.37 0.39 -25.38
CA ASN A 567 -15.40 0.20 -26.42
C ASN A 567 -15.98 1.52 -26.97
N VAL A 568 -15.15 2.55 -27.12
CA VAL A 568 -15.58 3.82 -27.73
C VAL A 568 -15.78 3.63 -29.23
N VAL A 569 -16.97 3.94 -29.72
CA VAL A 569 -17.35 3.84 -31.15
C VAL A 569 -18.21 5.05 -31.52
N TRP A 570 -17.89 5.68 -32.65
CA TRP A 570 -18.63 6.81 -33.20
C TRP A 570 -19.68 6.37 -34.22
N THR A 571 -20.77 7.14 -34.37
CA THR A 571 -21.90 6.82 -35.27
C THR A 571 -21.50 6.75 -36.73
N VAL A 572 -20.60 7.63 -37.15
CA VAL A 572 -20.23 7.81 -38.56
C VAL A 572 -18.70 7.70 -38.66
N PRO A 573 -18.14 6.85 -39.54
CA PRO A 573 -16.71 6.83 -39.77
C PRO A 573 -16.27 8.17 -40.41
N PRO A 574 -15.03 8.63 -40.20
CA PRO A 574 -14.54 9.84 -40.86
C PRO A 574 -14.67 9.73 -42.39
N SER A 575 -15.22 10.76 -43.05
CA SER A 575 -15.47 10.80 -44.49
C SER A 575 -15.11 12.17 -45.09
N GLY A 576 -14.80 12.23 -46.40
CA GLY A 576 -14.40 13.47 -47.11
C GLY A 576 -12.94 13.50 -47.59
N ALA A 577 -12.52 14.60 -48.23
CA ALA A 577 -11.19 14.75 -48.87
C ALA A 577 -10.01 14.62 -47.90
N ALA A 578 -10.24 14.82 -46.60
CA ALA A 578 -9.25 14.70 -45.54
C ALA A 578 -9.49 13.48 -44.62
N ALA A 579 -10.31 12.51 -45.08
CA ALA A 579 -10.68 11.34 -44.29
C ALA A 579 -9.47 10.51 -43.84
N ALA A 580 -8.42 10.38 -44.67
CA ALA A 580 -7.24 9.59 -44.31
C ALA A 580 -6.52 10.14 -43.07
N SER A 581 -6.29 11.45 -43.01
CA SER A 581 -5.72 12.14 -41.85
C SER A 581 -6.62 12.07 -40.62
N THR A 582 -7.93 12.28 -40.78
CA THR A 582 -8.88 12.16 -39.66
C THR A 582 -8.91 10.74 -39.11
N VAL A 583 -8.93 9.71 -39.96
CA VAL A 583 -8.88 8.30 -39.52
C VAL A 583 -7.62 8.01 -38.70
N GLN A 584 -6.44 8.47 -39.16
CA GLN A 584 -5.19 8.30 -38.42
C GLN A 584 -5.24 8.98 -37.05
N GLN A 585 -5.73 10.23 -36.99
CA GLN A 585 -5.89 10.98 -35.74
C GLN A 585 -6.91 10.34 -34.80
N THR A 586 -8.06 9.89 -35.31
CA THR A 586 -9.10 9.22 -34.52
C THR A 586 -8.59 7.89 -33.95
N GLN A 587 -7.81 7.11 -34.72
CA GLN A 587 -7.21 5.89 -34.21
C GLN A 587 -6.16 6.16 -33.12
N ALA A 588 -5.32 7.18 -33.31
CA ALA A 588 -4.35 7.58 -32.28
C ALA A 588 -5.04 8.11 -31.01
N LEU A 589 -6.12 8.87 -31.17
CA LEU A 589 -6.97 9.32 -30.06
C LEU A 589 -7.59 8.12 -29.34
N LEU A 590 -8.10 7.14 -30.08
CA LEU A 590 -8.70 5.94 -29.51
C LEU A 590 -7.69 5.18 -28.65
N ASN A 591 -6.47 4.99 -29.16
CA ASN A 591 -5.38 4.36 -28.42
C ASN A 591 -5.01 5.14 -27.15
N TYR A 592 -5.04 6.47 -27.22
CA TYR A 592 -4.80 7.33 -26.06
C TYR A 592 -5.92 7.21 -25.00
N LEU A 593 -7.17 7.35 -25.42
CA LEU A 593 -8.33 7.30 -24.52
C LEU A 593 -8.51 5.93 -23.86
N GLN A 594 -8.20 4.85 -24.58
CA GLN A 594 -8.36 3.47 -24.11
C GLN A 594 -7.07 2.88 -23.50
N GLY A 595 -6.03 3.69 -23.32
CA GLY A 595 -4.78 3.27 -22.72
C GLY A 595 -4.96 2.75 -21.29
N SER A 596 -4.22 1.68 -20.93
CA SER A 596 -4.26 1.08 -19.58
C SER A 596 -3.77 2.03 -18.47
N SER A 597 -3.00 3.06 -18.83
CA SER A 597 -2.63 4.12 -17.91
C SER A 597 -3.84 4.91 -17.42
N GLY A 598 -4.96 4.93 -18.15
CA GLY A 598 -6.11 5.75 -17.83
C GLY A 598 -5.88 7.25 -17.97
N LEU A 599 -6.97 7.99 -17.86
CA LEU A 599 -7.05 9.43 -18.07
C LEU A 599 -7.23 10.13 -16.73
N LEU A 600 -6.59 11.28 -16.57
CA LEU A 600 -6.73 12.11 -15.38
C LEU A 600 -7.87 13.11 -15.58
N VAL A 601 -8.83 13.11 -14.65
CA VAL A 601 -9.89 14.11 -14.58
C VAL A 601 -9.30 15.43 -14.12
N VAL A 602 -9.49 16.49 -14.90
CA VAL A 602 -9.02 17.85 -14.56
C VAL A 602 -10.17 18.68 -14.00
N ALA A 603 -11.38 18.45 -14.50
CA ALA A 603 -12.59 19.08 -14.01
C ALA A 603 -13.82 18.23 -14.35
N THR A 604 -14.92 18.53 -13.67
CA THR A 604 -16.26 18.05 -14.05
C THR A 604 -17.17 19.23 -14.27
N GLY A 605 -18.22 19.01 -15.05
CA GLY A 605 -19.17 20.05 -15.41
C GLY A 605 -20.51 19.47 -15.81
N TYR A 606 -21.42 20.35 -16.22
CA TYR A 606 -22.68 19.95 -16.82
C TYR A 606 -23.01 20.75 -18.07
N VAL A 607 -23.75 20.10 -18.97
CA VAL A 607 -24.40 20.70 -20.14
C VAL A 607 -25.91 20.51 -20.01
N ASN A 608 -26.66 21.57 -20.24
CA ASN A 608 -28.12 21.50 -20.34
C ASN A 608 -28.53 20.78 -21.64
N SER A 609 -29.83 20.52 -21.84
CA SER A 609 -30.40 19.64 -22.88
C SER A 609 -29.96 19.86 -24.34
N ASN A 610 -29.24 20.95 -24.65
CA ASN A 610 -28.70 21.24 -25.97
C ASN A 610 -27.37 20.54 -26.28
N GLY A 611 -26.86 19.71 -25.36
CA GLY A 611 -25.64 18.92 -25.52
C GLY A 611 -24.37 19.77 -25.60
N ILE A 612 -23.23 19.09 -25.71
CA ILE A 612 -21.91 19.71 -25.65
C ILE A 612 -21.56 20.54 -26.92
N LYS A 613 -22.39 20.53 -27.96
CA LYS A 613 -22.12 21.12 -29.29
C LYS A 613 -22.13 22.65 -29.35
N ASN A 614 -22.64 23.34 -28.34
CA ASN A 614 -22.64 24.82 -28.31
C ASN A 614 -21.44 25.36 -27.52
N ALA A 615 -20.66 26.25 -28.11
CA ALA A 615 -19.44 26.84 -27.52
C ALA A 615 -19.66 27.61 -26.19
N ALA A 616 -20.92 27.92 -25.84
CA ALA A 616 -21.32 28.50 -24.56
C ALA A 616 -21.86 27.48 -23.53
N GLY A 617 -21.77 26.17 -23.83
CA GLY A 617 -22.68 25.15 -23.28
C GLY A 617 -22.20 24.31 -22.09
N ILE A 618 -20.95 24.44 -21.64
CA ILE A 618 -20.44 23.70 -20.46
C ILE A 618 -20.30 24.66 -19.28
N THR A 619 -21.03 24.38 -18.21
CA THR A 619 -20.83 25.02 -16.91
C THR A 619 -19.97 24.13 -16.05
N LEU A 620 -18.88 24.66 -15.48
CA LEU A 620 -18.02 23.91 -14.56
C LEU A 620 -18.69 23.68 -13.21
N GLY A 621 -18.37 22.54 -12.59
CA GLY A 621 -18.97 22.10 -11.35
C GLY A 621 -20.31 21.40 -11.54
N ALA A 622 -20.96 21.11 -10.42
CA ALA A 622 -22.25 20.45 -10.41
C ALA A 622 -23.38 21.45 -10.66
N ASN A 623 -24.50 20.96 -11.19
CA ASN A 623 -25.74 21.73 -11.23
C ASN A 623 -26.28 21.97 -9.80
N THR A 624 -27.38 22.72 -9.68
CA THR A 624 -28.01 23.03 -8.38
C THR A 624 -28.49 21.80 -7.60
N GLN A 625 -28.56 20.63 -8.25
CA GLN A 625 -28.94 19.35 -7.65
C GLN A 625 -27.72 18.48 -7.28
N GLY A 626 -26.48 18.93 -7.54
CA GLY A 626 -25.27 18.18 -7.23
C GLY A 626 -24.84 17.18 -8.32
N TYR A 627 -25.36 17.31 -9.54
CA TYR A 627 -25.04 16.41 -10.64
C TYR A 627 -24.21 17.07 -11.75
N CYS A 628 -23.36 16.25 -12.36
CA CYS A 628 -22.55 16.55 -13.53
C CYS A 628 -22.93 15.59 -14.67
N ASN A 629 -22.63 15.94 -15.92
CA ASN A 629 -22.69 15.01 -17.06
C ASN A 629 -21.53 15.20 -18.06
N VAL A 630 -20.53 16.01 -17.67
CA VAL A 630 -19.32 16.24 -18.44
C VAL A 630 -18.12 15.94 -17.55
N ILE A 631 -17.19 15.13 -18.08
CA ILE A 631 -15.88 14.87 -17.49
C ILE A 631 -14.84 15.47 -18.41
N ILE A 632 -13.98 16.34 -17.88
CA ILE A 632 -12.89 16.97 -18.64
C ILE A 632 -11.60 16.25 -18.28
N VAL A 633 -10.95 15.71 -19.30
CA VAL A 633 -9.66 15.04 -19.17
C VAL A 633 -8.58 15.81 -19.91
N ARG A 634 -7.34 15.64 -19.44
CA ARG A 634 -6.16 16.16 -20.12
C ARG A 634 -5.98 15.46 -21.48
N GLY A 635 -5.43 16.18 -22.46
CA GLY A 635 -4.91 15.64 -23.72
C GLY A 635 -3.45 15.20 -23.62
N ILE A 636 -2.81 14.99 -24.77
CA ILE A 636 -1.40 14.57 -24.84
C ILE A 636 -0.50 15.81 -24.85
N PHE A 637 0.43 15.86 -23.91
CA PHE A 637 1.43 16.92 -23.81
C PHE A 637 2.82 16.38 -24.13
N SER A 638 3.70 17.29 -24.56
CA SER A 638 5.14 17.04 -24.58
C SER A 638 5.66 16.70 -23.19
N ASP A 639 6.83 16.06 -23.13
CA ASP A 639 7.49 15.73 -21.87
C ASP A 639 7.67 16.98 -21.00
N PRO A 640 7.06 17.05 -19.81
CA PRO A 640 7.18 18.22 -18.95
C PRO A 640 8.59 18.38 -18.36
N THR A 641 9.43 17.33 -18.34
CA THR A 641 10.80 17.40 -17.81
C THR A 641 11.72 18.27 -18.66
N THR A 642 11.37 18.52 -19.92
CA THR A 642 12.08 19.44 -20.82
C THR A 642 11.60 20.89 -20.68
N GLY A 643 10.68 21.16 -19.74
CA GLY A 643 10.03 22.47 -19.58
C GLY A 643 8.98 22.78 -20.65
N ALA A 644 8.65 21.82 -21.51
CA ALA A 644 7.69 22.02 -22.59
C ALA A 644 6.25 21.89 -22.06
N THR A 645 5.41 22.87 -22.37
CA THR A 645 4.01 22.96 -21.94
C THR A 645 3.03 22.74 -23.08
N THR A 646 3.51 22.36 -24.27
CA THR A 646 2.71 22.27 -25.49
C THR A 646 2.12 20.88 -25.72
N THR A 647 1.10 20.80 -26.57
CA THR A 647 0.47 19.52 -26.92
C THR A 647 1.26 18.74 -27.97
N LEU A 648 1.17 17.40 -27.92
CA LEU A 648 1.74 16.52 -28.94
C LEU A 648 0.71 16.19 -30.02
N SER A 649 1.12 16.22 -31.30
CA SER A 649 0.27 15.82 -32.43
C SER A 649 -0.20 14.37 -32.32
N LEU A 650 -1.47 14.12 -32.58
CA LEU A 650 -1.99 12.76 -32.76
C LEU A 650 -1.57 12.23 -34.13
N ALA A 651 -0.88 11.09 -34.15
CA ALA A 651 -0.36 10.45 -35.37
C ALA A 651 0.52 11.36 -36.27
N GLY A 652 1.14 12.41 -35.71
CA GLY A 652 1.95 13.36 -36.50
C GLY A 652 1.13 14.32 -37.37
N VAL A 653 -0.19 14.36 -37.20
CA VAL A 653 -1.10 15.20 -37.98
C VAL A 653 -1.60 16.36 -37.11
N SER A 654 -1.52 17.58 -37.65
CA SER A 654 -2.01 18.79 -36.99
C SER A 654 -3.55 18.90 -37.05
N ASP A 655 -4.14 19.49 -36.03
CA ASP A 655 -5.56 19.80 -35.93
C ASP A 655 -5.75 21.29 -35.64
N SER A 656 -6.64 21.98 -36.34
CA SER A 656 -6.86 23.43 -36.15
C SER A 656 -7.98 23.70 -35.15
N ALA A 657 -8.11 24.94 -34.66
CA ALA A 657 -9.22 25.32 -33.77
C ALA A 657 -10.57 25.31 -34.52
N TYR A 658 -11.70 25.29 -33.82
CA TYR A 658 -13.02 25.59 -34.39
C TYR A 658 -13.65 26.80 -33.67
N PRO A 659 -14.23 27.77 -34.41
CA PRO A 659 -14.24 27.86 -35.87
C PRO A 659 -12.90 28.44 -36.38
N ALA A 660 -12.03 27.64 -37.00
CA ALA A 660 -10.83 28.18 -37.66
C ALA A 660 -11.03 28.34 -39.17
N ASN A 661 -10.37 29.39 -39.66
CA ASN A 661 -9.94 29.68 -41.02
C ASN A 661 -10.52 28.75 -42.12
N PRO A 662 -11.42 29.24 -43.00
CA PRO A 662 -12.04 28.44 -44.06
C PRO A 662 -11.04 27.80 -45.04
N ALA A 663 -9.76 28.20 -45.01
CA ALA A 663 -8.70 27.60 -45.82
C ALA A 663 -8.19 26.23 -45.33
N ASN A 664 -8.38 25.87 -44.04
CA ASN A 664 -7.96 24.58 -43.46
C ASN A 664 -8.99 24.15 -42.40
N PRO A 665 -10.08 23.45 -42.78
CA PRO A 665 -11.08 23.01 -41.82
C PRO A 665 -10.44 22.05 -40.78
N PRO A 666 -10.76 22.20 -39.49
CA PRO A 666 -10.18 21.37 -38.43
C PRO A 666 -10.68 19.92 -38.55
N LEU A 667 -9.76 18.98 -38.82
CA LEU A 667 -10.11 17.64 -39.30
C LEU A 667 -10.65 16.72 -38.20
N LEU A 668 -10.01 16.68 -37.04
CA LEU A 668 -10.45 15.85 -35.92
C LEU A 668 -11.48 16.60 -35.07
N THR A 669 -11.22 17.87 -34.80
CA THR A 669 -12.11 18.68 -33.95
C THR A 669 -13.52 18.83 -34.56
N ASP A 670 -13.65 19.05 -35.87
CA ASP A 670 -14.97 19.09 -36.52
C ASP A 670 -15.66 17.71 -36.51
N TYR A 671 -14.89 16.64 -36.74
CA TYR A 671 -15.41 15.27 -36.67
C TYR A 671 -15.99 14.94 -35.29
N LEU A 672 -15.26 15.23 -34.21
CA LEU A 672 -15.68 14.99 -32.83
C LEU A 672 -16.90 15.83 -32.42
N LEU A 673 -16.98 17.08 -32.91
CA LEU A 673 -18.12 17.96 -32.66
C LEU A 673 -19.39 17.46 -33.34
N ASN A 674 -19.28 16.89 -34.53
CA ASN A 674 -20.42 16.48 -35.35
C ASN A 674 -20.81 15.01 -35.17
N SER A 675 -19.89 14.14 -34.76
CA SER A 675 -20.10 12.69 -34.65
C SER A 675 -20.27 12.26 -33.19
N PRO A 676 -21.50 11.96 -32.72
CA PRO A 676 -21.69 11.41 -31.38
C PRO A 676 -21.14 9.98 -31.27
N CYS A 677 -20.95 9.52 -30.04
CA CYS A 677 -20.59 8.14 -29.73
C CYS A 677 -21.86 7.28 -29.69
N VAL A 678 -21.83 6.11 -30.33
CA VAL A 678 -22.88 5.06 -30.22
C VAL A 678 -22.56 4.05 -29.15
N ALA A 679 -21.27 3.87 -28.83
CA ALA A 679 -20.81 3.02 -27.75
C ALA A 679 -19.60 3.67 -27.07
N GLY A 680 -19.37 3.24 -25.83
CA GLY A 680 -18.27 3.70 -25.00
C GLY A 680 -18.67 3.62 -23.55
N ARG A 681 -17.81 3.06 -22.71
CA ARG A 681 -18.02 2.98 -21.26
C ARG A 681 -16.84 3.59 -20.53
N ILE A 682 -17.14 4.24 -19.43
CA ILE A 682 -16.18 4.86 -18.51
C ILE A 682 -16.28 4.19 -17.15
N LEU A 683 -15.13 3.89 -16.55
CA LEU A 683 -15.01 3.45 -15.16
C LEU A 683 -14.08 4.40 -14.40
N ASN A 684 -14.49 4.85 -13.20
CA ASN A 684 -13.55 5.51 -12.28
C ASN A 684 -12.72 4.46 -11.54
N GLN A 685 -11.43 4.34 -11.86
CA GLN A 685 -10.51 3.44 -11.15
C GLN A 685 -10.16 3.96 -9.76
N SER A 686 -10.15 5.28 -9.56
CA SER A 686 -9.87 5.85 -8.24
C SER A 686 -10.97 5.55 -7.22
N HIS A 687 -12.14 5.07 -7.64
CA HIS A 687 -13.23 4.73 -6.73
C HIS A 687 -13.63 3.26 -6.93
N GLN A 688 -12.80 2.32 -6.50
CA GLN A 688 -13.10 0.90 -6.59
C GLN A 688 -12.83 0.24 -5.24
N VAL A 689 -13.57 -0.82 -4.94
CA VAL A 689 -13.45 -1.55 -3.68
C VAL A 689 -12.30 -2.55 -3.80
N GLN A 690 -11.48 -2.61 -2.76
CA GLN A 690 -10.42 -3.61 -2.63
C GLN A 690 -10.75 -4.55 -1.48
N ILE A 691 -10.53 -5.84 -1.65
CA ILE A 691 -10.78 -6.86 -0.64
C ILE A 691 -9.51 -7.66 -0.45
N ALA A 692 -9.08 -7.80 0.79
CA ALA A 692 -7.95 -8.64 1.18
C ALA A 692 -8.48 -9.88 1.89
N LEU A 693 -8.23 -11.04 1.29
CA LEU A 693 -8.53 -12.36 1.81
C LEU A 693 -7.23 -13.11 2.10
N ARG A 694 -7.26 -14.02 3.06
CA ARG A 694 -6.21 -15.00 3.29
C ARG A 694 -6.75 -16.37 2.94
N VAL A 695 -6.08 -17.06 2.01
CA VAL A 695 -6.41 -18.42 1.58
C VAL A 695 -5.39 -19.36 2.20
N ILE A 696 -5.84 -20.24 3.09
CA ILE A 696 -5.00 -21.27 3.70
C ILE A 696 -5.21 -22.57 2.94
N THR A 697 -4.12 -23.07 2.37
CA THR A 697 -4.07 -24.32 1.60
C THR A 697 -3.31 -25.38 2.38
N ARG A 698 -3.64 -26.66 2.12
CA ARG A 698 -2.98 -27.79 2.75
C ARG A 698 -2.23 -28.60 1.70
N GLU A 699 -0.94 -28.80 1.92
CA GLU A 699 -0.06 -29.62 1.09
C GLU A 699 0.54 -30.75 1.92
N MET A 700 0.92 -31.85 1.26
CA MET A 700 1.63 -32.93 1.96
C MET A 700 3.01 -32.44 2.39
N ASP A 701 3.34 -32.63 3.67
CA ASP A 701 4.65 -32.30 4.18
C ASP A 701 5.62 -33.44 3.86
N SER A 702 6.32 -33.32 2.72
CA SER A 702 7.32 -34.31 2.28
C SER A 702 8.56 -34.37 3.19
N THR A 703 8.81 -33.36 4.03
CA THR A 703 9.98 -33.31 4.91
C THR A 703 9.76 -34.00 6.24
N SER A 704 8.51 -34.04 6.70
CA SER A 704 8.10 -34.74 7.92
C SER A 704 8.08 -36.28 7.80
N VAL A 705 8.25 -36.83 6.60
CA VAL A 705 8.25 -38.29 6.31
C VAL A 705 9.63 -38.92 6.53
N ILE A 706 10.66 -38.12 6.81
CA ILE A 706 12.01 -38.65 7.09
C ILE A 706 12.28 -38.46 8.59
N ARG A 707 12.26 -39.58 9.35
CA ARG A 707 12.74 -39.56 10.74
C ARG A 707 14.22 -39.14 10.76
N PRO A 708 14.66 -38.37 11.77
CA PRO A 708 16.08 -38.12 12.02
C PRO A 708 16.89 -39.42 12.16
N ASP A 709 16.25 -40.50 12.61
CA ASP A 709 16.85 -41.83 12.77
C ASP A 709 17.09 -42.56 11.42
N ASN A 710 16.54 -42.04 10.32
CA ASN A 710 16.70 -42.56 8.95
C ASN A 710 17.64 -41.68 8.08
N LEU A 711 18.22 -40.62 8.64
CA LEU A 711 19.33 -39.84 8.08
C LEU A 711 20.65 -40.34 8.67
#